data_AF-V4XTJ6-F1
#
_entry.id   AF-V4XTJ6-F1
#
_cell.length_a   1.000
_cell.length_b   1.000
_cell.length_c   1.000
_cell.angle_alpha   90.00
_cell.angle_beta   90.00
_cell.angle_gamma   90.00
#
_symmetry.space_group_name_H-M   'P 1'
#
loop_
_entity.id
_entity.type
_entity.pdbx_description
1 polymer ?
#
loop_
_entity_poly.entity_id
_entity_poly.type
_entity_poly.pdbx_seq_one_letter_code
_entity_poly.pdbx_strand_id
1 'polypeptide(L)'
;MLPAADRPILACVLDALVDAGFDDLHLVVGYERDRVQDHFGPTFRTNPLTYHVQEKQLGSGHALLQARDALDGDFLVVNGDQITAESTITAVADAHTRSDRVTVAARESSRAPAYGAVRMDDGRVVDLVEKPQTGTFRLMNAGVYAFGPSVFADIEATDREQGELALTDVIARHIDARGAVRGVRTEGLWVDATYPWDLPVVTRELLARGRVAAPERAAGQHVSPDATVADAAVLQPPVAVAADAVVGPNAVVGPNVVVGQNATVGAGAAVRRSVVDTDARVGTTATVADSVLGQRVRLGDGAVLPGDTTDVRVGTTVHPEVRLGAVVADGARLGGGVTVAPGTLVGPDARVAPGRARRRDRRRGRGGAALMCGIVGCVGHGVDVQATLLDGLANLEYRGYDSAGIATAGETLSMAKRAGELDALVAALEDRDAALDGPAGVGHTRWSTHGSPSDANAHPHTDEAGRVAVVHNGIIENYQSLRDELEAAGVTFASDTDTEVVPHLLGRYLDEGTTLEAAFRETVARLEGSYALAAVARGTDTVVATRSDSPLVLGIGEDATFFASDVPAFLEHTRDVVYLEDGQFATLRPEGWTVTDADGSPADVEVTTVAWDPEQTGKSGYDHFMLKEIHEQPTALRQCLSGRVDELAGEITVAELDALDSFGSVQLVACGTSYHAALYGATLLQQQGIPAQATLANEYATAPAPRRADTLVVGVTQSGETADTLRALREARGRGATTLAVTNVVDSTAARECDHALYIRAGPEVGVAATKTFSSQLVALNLLADRMTTSAYRNPRDLVAALRDLPGQVQTVLDDSRAASVVDEYLDRTAYFFVGRTYHHPVALEGALKFKEITYEHAEGFAAGELKHGPLALVTADTPVFAVVTGTDEAAQKTIGNVKEVEARDAPVVAVTDGQSDVARYADHVLTIPESHPRTAPVLANVQLQLVAYHVADRLGRSIDKPRNLAKSVTVE
;
A
#
# COMPACT_ATOMS: atom_id res chain seq x y z
N MET A 1 0.68 13.79 28.40
CA MET A 1 1.52 14.85 27.77
C MET A 1 2.72 14.15 27.16
N LEU A 2 3.11 14.51 25.94
CA LEU A 2 4.20 13.84 25.25
C LEU A 2 5.58 14.28 25.82
N PRO A 3 6.50 13.35 26.10
CA PRO A 3 7.84 13.66 26.61
C PRO A 3 8.79 14.10 25.50
N ALA A 4 9.55 15.16 25.76
CA ALA A 4 10.74 15.57 25.04
C ALA A 4 11.95 15.28 25.92
N ALA A 5 12.66 14.18 25.62
CA ALA A 5 13.58 13.57 26.57
C ALA A 5 12.89 13.24 27.91
N ASP A 6 13.31 13.82 29.04
CA ASP A 6 12.81 13.50 30.39
C ASP A 6 11.79 14.52 30.95
N ARG A 7 11.26 15.43 30.11
CA ARG A 7 10.26 16.44 30.50
C ARG A 7 9.20 16.59 29.41
N PRO A 8 8.00 17.16 29.68
CA PRO A 8 7.00 17.42 28.63
C PRO A 8 7.50 18.44 27.59
N ILE A 9 7.12 18.29 26.31
CA ILE A 9 7.45 19.24 25.22
C ILE A 9 7.18 20.70 25.64
N LEU A 10 5.98 20.94 26.18
CA LEU A 10 5.54 22.28 26.57
C LEU A 10 6.43 22.89 27.67
N ALA A 11 7.01 22.08 28.55
CA ALA A 11 7.93 22.57 29.57
C ALA A 11 9.22 23.12 28.92
N CYS A 12 9.69 22.54 27.82
CA CYS A 12 10.85 23.05 27.08
C CYS A 12 10.56 24.41 26.42
N VAL A 13 9.34 24.60 25.91
CA VAL A 13 8.89 25.88 25.32
C VAL A 13 8.76 26.95 26.40
N LEU A 14 8.10 26.64 27.51
CA LEU A 14 7.96 27.55 28.65
C LEU A 14 9.31 27.90 29.28
N ASP A 15 10.22 26.94 29.40
CA ASP A 15 11.58 27.20 29.87
C ASP A 15 12.28 28.22 28.96
N ALA A 16 12.20 28.06 27.64
CA ALA A 16 12.81 29.00 26.69
C ALA A 16 12.20 30.42 26.76
N LEU A 17 10.90 30.53 27.01
CA LEU A 17 10.22 31.82 27.24
C LEU A 17 10.71 32.49 28.53
N VAL A 18 10.76 31.74 29.64
CA VAL A 18 11.22 32.29 30.93
C VAL A 18 12.71 32.64 30.88
N ASP A 19 13.52 31.81 30.24
CA ASP A 19 14.96 32.05 30.07
C ASP A 19 15.21 33.31 29.21
N ALA A 20 14.32 33.62 28.26
CA ALA A 20 14.34 34.85 27.47
C ALA A 20 13.78 36.08 28.23
N GLY A 21 13.34 35.91 29.48
CA GLY A 21 12.90 37.01 30.35
C GLY A 21 11.39 37.30 30.33
N PHE A 22 10.56 36.43 29.76
CA PHE A 22 9.10 36.59 29.81
C PHE A 22 8.54 36.05 31.14
N ASP A 23 7.79 36.90 31.85
CA ASP A 23 7.27 36.64 33.20
C ASP A 23 5.73 36.56 33.28
N ASP A 24 5.00 37.01 32.27
CA ASP A 24 3.55 36.79 32.12
C ASP A 24 3.27 35.74 31.03
N LEU A 25 2.84 34.54 31.44
CA LEU A 25 2.73 33.39 30.55
C LEU A 25 1.26 33.04 30.28
N HIS A 26 0.92 32.92 29.00
CA HIS A 26 -0.41 32.52 28.56
C HIS A 26 -0.35 31.22 27.77
N LEU A 27 -1.23 30.28 28.12
CA LEU A 27 -1.33 28.99 27.45
C LEU A 27 -2.73 28.78 26.88
N VAL A 28 -2.82 28.65 25.56
CA VAL A 28 -4.06 28.24 24.91
C VAL A 28 -4.16 26.72 24.93
N VAL A 29 -5.22 26.18 25.54
CA VAL A 29 -5.46 24.75 25.73
C VAL A 29 -6.78 24.33 25.10
N GLY A 30 -6.84 23.10 24.58
CA GLY A 30 -8.03 22.53 23.96
C GLY A 30 -8.24 21.07 24.36
N TYR A 31 -7.82 20.14 23.50
CA TYR A 31 -7.87 18.71 23.79
C TYR A 31 -7.09 18.36 25.07
N GLU A 32 -7.69 17.56 25.96
CA GLU A 32 -7.09 17.12 27.23
C GLU A 32 -6.61 18.28 28.13
N ARG A 33 -7.27 19.45 28.07
CA ARG A 33 -6.88 20.66 28.85
C ARG A 33 -6.70 20.42 30.34
N ASP A 34 -7.56 19.60 30.94
CA ASP A 34 -7.54 19.32 32.37
C ASP A 34 -6.20 18.64 32.75
N ARG A 35 -5.70 17.71 31.93
CA ARG A 35 -4.39 17.07 32.15
C ARG A 35 -3.23 18.06 32.09
N VAL A 36 -3.32 19.08 31.22
CA VAL A 36 -2.29 20.12 31.09
C VAL A 36 -2.34 21.07 32.28
N GLN A 37 -3.54 21.49 32.67
CA GLN A 37 -3.77 22.37 33.83
C GLN A 37 -3.36 21.69 35.14
N ASP A 38 -3.73 20.43 35.34
CA ASP A 38 -3.36 19.67 36.53
C ASP A 38 -1.84 19.48 36.67
N HIS A 39 -1.14 19.35 35.54
CA HIS A 39 0.31 19.17 35.56
C HIS A 39 1.09 20.46 35.83
N PHE A 40 0.76 21.54 35.11
CA PHE A 40 1.51 22.80 35.20
C PHE A 40 1.01 23.71 36.33
N GLY A 41 -0.27 23.59 36.72
CA GLY A 41 -0.86 24.42 37.77
C GLY A 41 -0.87 25.91 37.43
N PRO A 42 -1.14 26.79 38.42
CA PRO A 42 -1.30 28.22 38.19
C PRO A 42 0.02 28.98 37.97
N THR A 43 1.17 28.32 38.09
CA THR A 43 2.49 28.96 38.02
C THR A 43 3.51 28.03 37.38
N PHE A 44 4.32 28.56 36.46
CA PHE A 44 5.49 27.86 35.93
C PHE A 44 6.78 28.47 36.47
N ARG A 45 7.59 27.68 37.17
CA ARG A 45 8.70 28.16 38.02
C ARG A 45 8.21 29.16 39.07
N THR A 46 8.34 30.46 38.81
CA THR A 46 7.86 31.55 39.68
C THR A 46 6.84 32.46 38.99
N ASN A 47 6.57 32.22 37.71
CA ASN A 47 5.80 33.12 36.85
C ASN A 47 4.33 32.67 36.79
N PRO A 48 3.36 33.61 36.83
CA PRO A 48 1.95 33.28 36.63
C PRO A 48 1.71 32.59 35.29
N LEU A 49 0.87 31.56 35.29
CA LEU A 49 0.45 30.84 34.09
C LEU A 49 -1.06 30.94 33.93
N THR A 50 -1.50 31.69 32.92
CA THR A 50 -2.91 31.92 32.60
C THR A 50 -3.35 31.01 31.47
N TYR A 51 -4.50 30.35 31.63
CA TYR A 51 -5.04 29.41 30.65
C TYR A 51 -6.20 30.01 29.87
N HIS A 52 -6.16 29.85 28.55
CA HIS A 52 -7.22 30.24 27.64
C HIS A 52 -7.75 28.99 26.95
N VAL A 53 -9.06 28.80 26.95
CA VAL A 53 -9.66 27.58 26.41
C VAL A 53 -10.09 27.78 24.97
N GLN A 54 -9.57 26.96 24.08
CA GLN A 54 -10.06 26.83 22.72
C GLN A 54 -11.06 25.65 22.64
N GLU A 55 -12.35 25.95 22.74
CA GLU A 55 -13.42 24.93 22.68
C GLU A 55 -13.54 24.27 21.30
N LYS A 56 -13.19 24.99 20.23
CA LYS A 56 -13.19 24.48 18.85
C LYS A 56 -11.83 24.71 18.20
N GLN A 57 -11.21 23.64 17.70
CA GLN A 57 -9.93 23.69 16.99
C GLN A 57 -10.16 24.18 15.55
N LEU A 58 -10.13 25.50 15.36
CA LEU A 58 -10.38 26.16 14.07
C LEU A 58 -9.10 26.83 13.54
N GLY A 59 -7.93 26.25 13.81
CA GLY A 59 -6.62 26.80 13.44
C GLY A 59 -5.94 27.68 14.50
N SER A 60 -4.68 28.03 14.22
CA SER A 60 -3.79 28.77 15.14
C SER A 60 -4.16 30.24 15.34
N GLY A 61 -4.75 30.90 14.34
CA GLY A 61 -5.32 32.23 14.48
C GLY A 61 -6.53 32.24 15.43
N HIS A 62 -7.41 31.25 15.32
CA HIS A 62 -8.52 31.10 16.26
C HIS A 62 -8.05 30.79 17.69
N ALA A 63 -6.95 30.03 17.84
CA ALA A 63 -6.36 29.78 19.14
C ALA A 63 -5.90 31.09 19.80
N LEU A 64 -5.24 31.97 19.03
CA LEU A 64 -4.78 33.26 19.53
C LEU A 64 -5.94 34.18 19.94
N LEU A 65 -7.08 34.15 19.24
CA LEU A 65 -8.29 34.91 19.62
C LEU A 65 -8.80 34.58 21.03
N GLN A 66 -8.56 33.37 21.54
CA GLN A 66 -9.03 32.99 22.88
C GLN A 66 -8.32 33.79 23.99
N ALA A 67 -7.13 34.32 23.70
CA ALA A 67 -6.34 35.11 24.62
C ALA A 67 -6.52 36.62 24.45
N ARG A 68 -7.36 37.08 23.51
CA ARG A 68 -7.49 38.50 23.13
C ARG A 68 -7.70 39.43 24.31
N ASP A 69 -8.62 39.07 25.21
CA ASP A 69 -9.03 39.95 26.30
C ASP A 69 -7.95 40.08 27.40
N ALA A 70 -6.89 39.25 27.35
CA ALA A 70 -5.75 39.29 28.26
C ALA A 70 -4.49 39.91 27.64
N LEU A 71 -4.47 40.21 26.34
CA LEU A 71 -3.29 40.66 25.61
C LEU A 71 -3.52 42.08 25.05
N ASP A 72 -3.16 43.11 25.84
CA ASP A 72 -3.39 44.53 25.53
C ASP A 72 -2.12 45.31 25.12
N GLY A 73 -0.94 44.68 25.22
CA GLY A 73 0.36 45.19 24.75
C GLY A 73 0.96 44.38 23.60
N ASP A 74 2.22 44.65 23.25
CA ASP A 74 2.98 43.79 22.32
C ASP A 74 3.28 42.45 23.03
N PHE A 75 3.10 41.34 22.32
CA PHE A 75 3.23 40.00 22.90
C PHE A 75 3.95 39.04 21.94
N LEU A 76 4.49 37.96 22.50
CA LEU A 76 5.15 36.90 21.76
C LEU A 76 4.28 35.64 21.72
N VAL A 77 4.24 34.99 20.56
CA VAL A 77 3.55 33.72 20.33
C VAL A 77 4.58 32.67 19.91
N VAL A 78 4.54 31.52 20.55
CA VAL A 78 5.35 30.34 20.21
C VAL A 78 4.43 29.14 20.04
N ASN A 79 4.57 28.41 18.94
CA ASN A 79 3.84 27.16 18.74
C ASN A 79 4.23 26.12 19.80
N GLY A 80 3.23 25.52 20.46
CA GLY A 80 3.44 24.66 21.63
C GLY A 80 4.12 23.31 21.35
N ASP A 81 4.21 22.92 20.09
CA ASP A 81 4.84 21.70 19.56
C ASP A 81 6.26 21.95 18.98
N GLN A 82 6.71 23.20 18.95
CA GLN A 82 8.01 23.58 18.39
C GLN A 82 9.03 23.92 19.48
N ILE A 83 10.00 23.04 19.68
CA ILE A 83 11.05 23.24 20.68
C ILE A 83 12.14 24.10 20.08
N THR A 84 12.24 25.33 20.56
CA THR A 84 13.19 26.33 20.08
C THR A 84 14.20 26.76 21.17
N ALA A 85 15.26 27.43 20.77
CA ALA A 85 16.23 28.02 21.68
C ALA A 85 15.73 29.36 22.24
N GLU A 86 16.14 29.69 23.47
CA GLU A 86 15.96 31.01 24.07
C GLU A 86 16.52 32.12 23.17
N SER A 87 17.67 31.91 22.52
CA SER A 87 18.24 32.86 21.57
C SER A 87 17.33 33.21 20.38
N THR A 88 16.48 32.28 19.91
CA THR A 88 15.50 32.54 18.85
C THR A 88 14.40 33.45 19.35
N ILE A 89 13.91 33.19 20.56
CA ILE A 89 12.87 33.99 21.22
C ILE A 89 13.38 35.41 21.47
N THR A 90 14.56 35.55 22.08
CA THR A 90 15.21 36.84 22.35
C THR A 90 15.43 37.62 21.05
N ALA A 91 15.90 36.97 19.98
CA ALA A 91 16.13 37.63 18.69
C ALA A 91 14.85 38.17 18.03
N VAL A 92 13.72 37.47 18.15
CA VAL A 92 12.43 37.96 17.65
C VAL A 92 11.92 39.12 18.49
N ALA A 93 12.01 39.01 19.82
CA ALA A 93 11.58 40.04 20.75
C ALA A 93 12.38 41.35 20.57
N ASP A 94 13.71 41.27 20.51
CA ASP A 94 14.60 42.42 20.34
C ASP A 94 14.42 43.11 18.97
N ALA A 95 14.07 42.34 17.94
CA ALA A 95 13.86 42.87 16.61
C ALA A 95 12.48 43.52 16.44
N HIS A 96 11.51 43.20 17.30
CA HIS A 96 10.15 43.73 17.21
C HIS A 96 10.11 45.18 17.67
N THR A 97 9.60 46.06 16.81
CA THR A 97 9.36 47.46 17.15
C THR A 97 7.87 47.78 17.04
N ARG A 98 7.38 48.81 17.75
CA ARG A 98 5.99 49.28 17.62
C ARG A 98 5.59 49.71 16.19
N SER A 99 6.55 49.92 15.30
CA SER A 99 6.31 50.19 13.88
C SER A 99 6.15 48.92 13.03
N ASP A 100 6.61 47.78 13.52
CA ASP A 100 6.41 46.48 12.87
C ASP A 100 5.04 45.94 13.28
N ARG A 101 4.21 45.53 12.32
CA ARG A 101 2.90 44.93 12.66
C ARG A 101 3.04 43.47 13.09
N VAL A 102 4.03 42.78 12.52
CA VAL A 102 4.39 41.40 12.83
C VAL A 102 5.91 41.24 12.70
N THR A 103 6.50 40.43 13.58
CA THR A 103 7.87 39.92 13.40
C THR A 103 7.85 38.39 13.43
N VAL A 104 8.47 37.74 12.44
CA VAL A 104 8.44 36.28 12.24
C VAL A 104 9.85 35.70 12.28
N ALA A 105 10.06 34.63 13.04
CA ALA A 105 11.28 33.84 12.95
C ALA A 105 11.28 32.97 11.68
N ALA A 106 12.35 33.07 10.90
CA ALA A 106 12.59 32.26 9.72
C ALA A 106 13.90 31.48 9.87
N ARG A 107 13.96 30.28 9.28
CA ARG A 107 15.13 29.40 9.36
C ARG A 107 15.37 28.65 8.07
N GLU A 108 16.63 28.43 7.70
CA GLU A 108 16.94 27.60 6.53
C GLU A 108 16.55 26.13 6.75
N SER A 109 15.86 25.55 5.77
CA SER A 109 15.45 24.14 5.80
C SER A 109 15.22 23.61 4.38
N SER A 110 15.71 22.41 4.10
CA SER A 110 15.38 21.68 2.86
C SER A 110 13.93 21.20 2.84
N ARG A 111 13.24 21.21 3.99
CA ARG A 111 11.82 20.89 4.15
C ARG A 111 10.98 22.13 4.40
N ALA A 112 11.43 23.32 3.97
CA ALA A 112 10.69 24.56 4.18
C ALA A 112 9.21 24.52 3.76
N PRO A 113 8.82 23.86 2.64
CA PRO A 113 7.41 23.71 2.30
C PRO A 113 6.56 22.94 3.31
N ALA A 114 7.13 22.18 4.25
CA ALA A 114 6.36 21.41 5.23
C ALA A 114 5.91 22.23 6.46
N TYR A 115 6.50 23.40 6.70
CA TYR A 115 6.37 24.16 7.96
C TYR A 115 5.85 25.59 7.76
N GLY A 116 5.30 25.89 6.58
CA GLY A 116 5.06 27.26 6.13
C GLY A 116 6.34 27.87 5.56
N ALA A 117 6.27 28.39 4.35
CA ALA A 117 7.45 28.80 3.60
C ALA A 117 7.56 30.33 3.55
N VAL A 118 8.76 30.85 3.82
CA VAL A 118 9.00 32.29 3.96
C VAL A 118 9.92 32.77 2.84
N ARG A 119 9.62 33.92 2.24
CA ARG A 119 10.54 34.67 1.39
C ARG A 119 10.86 36.00 2.04
N MET A 120 12.14 36.32 2.09
CA MET A 120 12.61 37.56 2.70
C MET A 120 13.44 38.39 1.73
N ASP A 121 13.28 39.71 1.79
CA ASP A 121 14.12 40.71 1.12
C ASP A 121 14.54 41.78 2.13
N ASP A 122 15.85 42.02 2.25
CA ASP A 122 16.48 42.98 3.18
C ASP A 122 15.87 43.02 4.60
N GLY A 123 15.69 41.84 5.22
CA GLY A 123 15.14 41.70 6.58
C GLY A 123 13.62 41.87 6.70
N ARG A 124 12.91 42.05 5.59
CA ARG A 124 11.44 42.04 5.53
C ARG A 124 10.94 40.73 4.95
N VAL A 125 9.79 40.26 5.43
CA VAL A 125 9.06 39.16 4.80
C VAL A 125 8.25 39.73 3.64
N VAL A 126 8.50 39.21 2.44
CA VAL A 126 7.84 39.64 1.20
C VAL A 126 6.84 38.61 0.69
N ASP A 127 6.89 37.40 1.23
CA ASP A 127 5.94 36.33 0.92
C ASP A 127 5.96 35.31 2.07
N LEU A 128 4.81 34.81 2.45
CA LEU A 128 4.66 33.75 3.44
C LEU A 128 3.47 32.90 3.03
N VAL A 129 3.71 31.61 2.78
CA VAL A 129 2.68 30.68 2.28
C VAL A 129 2.58 29.48 3.19
N GLU A 130 1.37 29.15 3.64
CA GLU A 130 1.11 27.91 4.37
C GLU A 130 1.28 26.71 3.43
N LYS A 131 2.22 25.83 3.77
CA LYS A 131 2.50 24.55 3.10
C LYS A 131 2.36 24.54 1.56
N PRO A 132 3.18 25.32 0.82
CA PRO A 132 3.04 25.45 -0.62
C PRO A 132 3.29 24.11 -1.35
N GLN A 133 2.45 23.78 -2.33
CA GLN A 133 2.59 22.58 -3.17
C GLN A 133 3.74 22.68 -4.18
N THR A 134 4.14 23.89 -4.57
CA THR A 134 5.22 24.15 -5.54
C THR A 134 6.10 25.32 -5.10
N GLY A 135 7.37 25.34 -5.53
CA GLY A 135 8.29 26.46 -5.33
C GLY A 135 9.63 26.09 -4.67
N THR A 136 10.65 26.94 -4.87
CA THR A 136 12.00 26.77 -4.31
C THR A 136 12.21 27.63 -3.07
N PHE A 137 11.39 27.41 -2.04
CA PHE A 137 11.59 28.08 -0.76
C PHE A 137 12.74 27.44 0.01
N ARG A 138 13.62 28.28 0.57
CA ARG A 138 14.74 27.84 1.41
C ARG A 138 14.55 28.17 2.88
N LEU A 139 13.67 29.11 3.19
CA LEU A 139 13.37 29.53 4.56
C LEU A 139 12.01 29.00 4.97
N MET A 140 11.97 28.36 6.13
CA MET A 140 10.77 27.89 6.80
C MET A 140 10.37 28.87 7.90
N ASN A 141 9.08 28.94 8.18
CA ASN A 141 8.54 29.59 9.36
C ASN A 141 8.89 28.77 10.60
N ALA A 142 9.56 29.39 11.57
CA ALA A 142 10.03 28.72 12.77
C ALA A 142 9.04 28.79 13.96
N GLY A 143 7.81 29.26 13.71
CA GLY A 143 6.68 29.27 14.66
C GLY A 143 6.88 30.13 15.90
N VAL A 144 7.74 31.14 15.80
CA VAL A 144 7.93 32.19 16.81
C VAL A 144 7.56 33.53 16.18
N TYR A 145 6.64 34.25 16.80
CA TYR A 145 6.09 35.49 16.29
C TYR A 145 6.02 36.55 17.38
N ALA A 146 6.22 37.81 17.04
CA ALA A 146 5.85 38.94 17.87
C ALA A 146 4.76 39.77 17.17
N PHE A 147 3.73 40.14 17.92
CA PHE A 147 2.55 40.86 17.45
C PHE A 147 2.21 42.02 18.37
N GLY A 148 1.61 43.08 17.79
CA GLY A 148 0.84 44.06 18.54
C GLY A 148 -0.66 43.71 18.56
N PRO A 149 -1.48 44.35 19.42
CA PRO A 149 -2.90 44.04 19.57
C PRO A 149 -3.76 44.20 18.30
N SER A 150 -3.28 44.93 17.29
CA SER A 150 -4.00 45.06 16.02
C SER A 150 -4.21 43.74 15.31
N VAL A 151 -3.36 42.73 15.56
CA VAL A 151 -3.45 41.41 14.93
C VAL A 151 -4.83 40.76 15.14
N PHE A 152 -5.52 41.00 16.26
CA PHE A 152 -6.82 40.40 16.51
C PHE A 152 -7.89 40.84 15.51
N ALA A 153 -7.89 42.12 15.12
CA ALA A 153 -8.77 42.63 14.07
C ALA A 153 -8.42 42.00 12.71
N ASP A 154 -7.14 41.72 12.47
CA ASP A 154 -6.66 41.09 11.25
C ASP A 154 -7.01 39.61 11.18
N ILE A 155 -6.98 38.90 12.32
CA ILE A 155 -7.44 37.52 12.44
C ILE A 155 -8.95 37.46 12.18
N GLU A 156 -9.74 38.35 12.76
CA GLU A 156 -11.20 38.41 12.54
C GLU A 156 -11.58 38.76 11.09
N ALA A 157 -10.71 39.47 10.38
CA ALA A 157 -10.91 39.88 8.99
C ALA A 157 -10.28 38.92 7.96
N THR A 158 -9.61 37.85 8.39
CA THR A 158 -9.01 36.84 7.51
C THR A 158 -10.01 35.69 7.32
N ASP A 159 -10.27 35.35 6.06
CA ASP A 159 -11.13 34.23 5.70
C ASP A 159 -10.46 32.89 6.06
N ARG A 160 -11.27 31.85 6.31
CA ARG A 160 -10.76 30.52 6.65
C ARG A 160 -10.55 29.71 5.39
N GLU A 161 -9.33 29.70 4.88
CA GLU A 161 -8.96 28.79 3.79
C GLU A 161 -8.91 27.34 4.34
N GLN A 162 -9.47 26.37 3.62
CA GLN A 162 -9.50 24.95 4.01
C GLN A 162 -10.16 24.65 5.38
N GLY A 163 -11.00 25.54 5.89
CA GLY A 163 -11.76 25.35 7.13
C GLY A 163 -11.00 25.65 8.43
N GLU A 164 -9.69 25.94 8.36
CA GLU A 164 -8.87 26.39 9.49
C GLU A 164 -8.43 27.86 9.29
N LEU A 165 -8.12 28.54 10.39
CA LEU A 165 -7.57 29.89 10.37
C LEU A 165 -6.09 29.82 10.79
N ALA A 166 -5.17 29.73 9.84
CA ALA A 166 -3.74 29.68 10.14
C ALA A 166 -3.16 31.09 10.38
N LEU A 167 -2.24 31.22 11.34
CA LEU A 167 -1.50 32.48 11.55
C LEU A 167 -0.72 32.91 10.31
N THR A 168 -0.29 31.97 9.49
CA THR A 168 0.42 32.20 8.23
C THR A 168 -0.45 32.96 7.22
N ASP A 169 -1.72 32.61 7.09
CA ASP A 169 -2.68 33.31 6.21
C ASP A 169 -2.95 34.75 6.70
N VAL A 170 -3.05 34.93 8.02
CA VAL A 170 -3.20 36.26 8.64
C VAL A 170 -1.99 37.14 8.33
N ILE A 171 -0.78 36.56 8.38
CA ILE A 171 0.47 37.26 8.05
C ILE A 171 0.58 37.53 6.54
N ALA A 172 0.17 36.58 5.69
CA ALA A 172 0.16 36.75 4.23
C ALA A 172 -0.73 37.94 3.82
N ARG A 173 -1.95 38.00 4.37
CA ARG A 173 -2.85 39.16 4.18
C ARG A 173 -2.21 40.48 4.62
N HIS A 174 -1.42 40.45 5.69
CA HIS A 174 -0.65 41.60 6.14
C HIS A 174 0.39 42.07 5.11
N ILE A 175 1.10 41.13 4.49
CA ILE A 175 2.06 41.43 3.43
C ILE A 175 1.33 42.04 2.22
N ASP A 176 0.20 41.47 1.81
CA ASP A 176 -0.60 41.93 0.66
C ASP A 176 -1.19 43.32 0.87
N ALA A 177 -1.62 43.63 2.10
CA ALA A 177 -2.06 44.97 2.50
C ALA A 177 -0.91 45.99 2.61
N ARG A 178 0.32 45.60 2.22
CA ARG A 178 1.57 46.37 2.35
C ARG A 178 1.94 46.70 3.79
N GLY A 179 1.51 45.87 4.73
CA GLY A 179 1.94 45.92 6.12
C GLY A 179 3.42 45.58 6.26
N ALA A 180 4.11 46.24 7.19
CA ALA A 180 5.50 45.93 7.49
C ALA A 180 5.58 44.64 8.33
N VAL A 181 5.97 43.53 7.68
CA VAL A 181 6.31 42.27 8.34
C VAL A 181 7.83 42.10 8.37
N ARG A 182 8.40 42.08 9.57
CA ARG A 182 9.83 41.87 9.76
C ARG A 182 10.15 40.38 9.84
N GLY A 183 11.22 39.95 9.17
CA GLY A 183 11.70 38.57 9.28
C GLY A 183 13.03 38.53 10.03
N VAL A 184 13.16 37.60 10.96
CA VAL A 184 14.39 37.37 11.73
C VAL A 184 14.94 35.99 11.38
N ARG A 185 16.13 35.94 10.77
CA ARG A 185 16.79 34.65 10.51
C ARG A 185 17.41 34.14 11.79
N THR A 186 17.11 32.89 12.13
CA THR A 186 17.54 32.29 13.40
C THR A 186 18.28 30.96 13.17
N GLU A 187 19.22 30.68 14.06
CA GLU A 187 20.03 29.47 14.09
C GLU A 187 19.93 28.83 15.49
N GLY A 188 20.40 27.59 15.65
CA GLY A 188 20.43 26.91 16.95
C GLY A 188 19.44 25.75 17.07
N LEU A 189 18.91 25.48 18.26
CA LEU A 189 17.94 24.40 18.49
C LEU A 189 16.59 24.77 17.87
N TRP A 190 16.09 23.92 16.98
CA TRP A 190 14.70 23.94 16.53
C TRP A 190 14.33 22.51 16.17
N VAL A 191 13.30 21.97 16.81
CA VAL A 191 12.77 20.63 16.50
C VAL A 191 11.26 20.70 16.59
N ASP A 192 10.62 20.15 15.57
CA ASP A 192 9.18 20.03 15.48
C ASP A 192 8.73 18.65 15.98
N ALA A 193 7.67 18.63 16.78
CA ALA A 193 7.10 17.42 17.37
C ALA A 193 5.65 17.23 16.94
N THR A 194 5.40 17.27 15.62
CA THR A 194 4.04 17.12 15.06
C THR A 194 3.43 15.77 15.42
N TYR A 195 4.20 14.68 15.35
CA TYR A 195 3.71 13.32 15.58
C TYR A 195 4.48 12.59 16.68
N PRO A 196 3.88 11.58 17.34
CA PRO A 196 4.57 10.81 18.39
C PRO A 196 5.87 10.15 17.92
N TRP A 197 6.01 9.78 16.66
CA TRP A 197 7.26 9.19 16.13
C TRP A 197 8.36 10.22 15.87
N ASP A 198 8.11 11.51 16.04
CA ASP A 198 9.15 12.55 16.02
C ASP A 198 9.91 12.60 17.37
N LEU A 199 9.34 12.03 18.44
CA LEU A 199 9.93 12.06 19.78
C LEU A 199 11.32 11.43 19.90
N PRO A 200 11.68 10.33 19.21
CA PRO A 200 13.05 9.83 19.18
C PRO A 200 14.05 10.85 18.58
N VAL A 201 13.62 11.62 17.57
CA VAL A 201 14.45 12.69 16.97
C VAL A 201 14.57 13.86 17.94
N VAL A 202 13.46 14.31 18.53
CA VAL A 202 13.45 15.34 19.58
C VAL A 202 14.39 14.95 20.73
N THR A 203 14.28 13.71 21.20
CA THR A 203 15.09 13.16 22.28
C THR A 203 16.59 13.18 21.94
N ARG A 204 16.95 12.74 20.72
CA ARG A 204 18.33 12.81 20.24
C ARG A 204 18.87 14.25 20.29
N GLU A 205 18.11 15.21 19.78
CA GLU A 205 18.56 16.61 19.70
C GLU A 205 18.71 17.26 21.09
N LEU A 206 17.81 16.95 22.03
CA LEU A 206 17.88 17.47 23.40
C LEU A 206 19.04 16.83 24.18
N LEU A 207 19.19 15.52 24.11
CA LEU A 207 20.28 14.79 24.75
C LEU A 207 21.64 15.23 24.22
N ALA A 208 21.78 15.44 22.90
CA ALA A 208 23.02 15.91 22.28
C ALA A 208 23.45 17.31 22.79
N ARG A 209 22.52 18.08 23.36
CA ARG A 209 22.77 19.42 23.91
C ARG A 209 22.72 19.44 25.44
N GLY A 210 22.55 18.29 26.09
CA GLY A 210 22.40 18.19 27.55
C GLY A 210 21.17 18.92 28.09
N ARG A 211 20.14 19.19 27.28
CA ARG A 211 18.91 19.86 27.70
C ARG A 211 17.92 18.86 28.29
N VAL A 212 18.28 18.29 29.44
CA VAL A 212 17.48 17.32 30.21
C VAL A 212 17.47 17.69 31.69
N ALA A 213 16.50 17.21 32.45
CA ALA A 213 16.39 17.46 33.90
C ALA A 213 17.47 16.73 34.69
N ALA A 214 17.77 15.48 34.31
CA ALA A 214 18.76 14.67 35.01
C ALA A 214 20.18 15.27 34.89
N PRO A 215 20.94 15.35 36.00
CA PRO A 215 22.29 15.88 35.98
C PRO A 215 23.22 14.97 35.17
N GLU A 216 24.22 15.56 34.51
CA GLU A 216 25.25 14.81 33.82
C GLU A 216 26.17 14.12 34.83
N ARG A 217 26.24 12.78 34.77
CA ARG A 217 27.10 11.97 35.64
C ARG A 217 28.43 11.61 34.95
N ALA A 218 28.38 11.42 33.63
CA ALA A 218 29.51 11.18 32.75
C ALA A 218 29.18 11.74 31.36
N ALA A 219 30.17 11.89 30.49
CA ALA A 219 29.99 12.51 29.17
C ALA A 219 28.79 11.92 28.40
N GLY A 220 27.73 12.72 28.22
CA GLY A 220 26.48 12.33 27.55
C GLY A 220 25.59 11.34 28.31
N GLN A 221 25.92 11.01 29.56
CA GLN A 221 25.10 10.19 30.45
C GLN A 221 24.48 11.08 31.54
N HIS A 222 23.19 11.32 31.41
CA HIS A 222 22.40 12.11 32.36
C HIS A 222 21.61 11.18 33.28
N VAL A 223 21.96 11.12 34.55
CA VAL A 223 21.37 10.12 35.47
C VAL A 223 20.96 10.80 36.76
N SER A 224 19.67 10.72 37.08
CA SER A 224 19.16 11.21 38.36
C SER A 224 19.85 10.50 39.53
N PRO A 225 20.20 11.22 40.62
CA PRO A 225 20.72 10.59 41.84
C PRO A 225 19.78 9.54 42.44
N ASP A 226 18.47 9.67 42.20
CA ASP A 226 17.44 8.76 42.69
C ASP A 226 17.19 7.56 41.75
N ALA A 227 17.88 7.50 40.61
CA ALA A 227 17.79 6.36 39.70
C ALA A 227 18.63 5.17 40.20
N THR A 228 18.11 3.95 40.01
CA THR A 228 18.84 2.72 40.31
C THR A 228 19.36 2.09 39.01
N VAL A 229 20.66 2.18 38.78
CA VAL A 229 21.33 1.55 37.63
C VAL A 229 22.25 0.45 38.15
N ALA A 230 22.01 -0.80 37.77
CA ALA A 230 22.84 -1.93 38.18
C ALA A 230 24.28 -1.81 37.64
N ASP A 231 25.27 -2.27 38.42
CA ASP A 231 26.70 -2.15 38.06
C ASP A 231 27.06 -2.79 36.71
N ALA A 232 26.36 -3.85 36.32
CA ALA A 232 26.58 -4.55 35.05
C ALA A 232 25.76 -3.98 33.88
N ALA A 233 24.96 -2.94 34.09
CA ALA A 233 24.23 -2.28 33.02
C ALA A 233 25.16 -1.41 32.16
N VAL A 234 24.90 -1.35 30.86
CA VAL A 234 25.66 -0.53 29.92
C VAL A 234 24.79 0.64 29.46
N LEU A 235 25.14 1.84 29.91
CA LEU A 235 24.55 3.07 29.42
C LEU A 235 25.39 3.61 28.25
N GLN A 236 24.83 3.60 27.04
CA GLN A 236 25.49 4.10 25.85
C GLN A 236 25.10 5.57 25.62
N PRO A 237 26.03 6.53 25.70
CA PRO A 237 25.69 7.93 25.48
C PRO A 237 25.33 8.22 24.00
N PRO A 238 24.47 9.23 23.75
CA PRO A 238 23.84 10.05 24.76
C PRO A 238 22.57 9.36 25.34
N VAL A 239 22.33 9.47 26.63
CA VAL A 239 21.25 8.77 27.35
C VAL A 239 20.83 9.55 28.59
N ALA A 240 19.53 9.57 28.90
CA ALA A 240 19.02 10.06 30.18
C ALA A 240 18.21 9.02 30.95
N VAL A 241 18.38 9.01 32.27
CA VAL A 241 17.66 8.15 33.22
C VAL A 241 17.10 9.04 34.33
N ALA A 242 15.79 9.18 34.37
CA ALA A 242 15.06 10.05 35.29
C ALA A 242 15.00 9.47 36.71
N ALA A 243 14.45 10.25 37.66
CA ALA A 243 14.30 9.85 39.05
C ALA A 243 13.49 8.55 39.20
N ASP A 244 13.83 7.74 40.19
CA ASP A 244 13.18 6.46 40.52
C ASP A 244 13.17 5.40 39.40
N ALA A 245 13.82 5.67 38.26
CA ALA A 245 13.94 4.70 37.19
C ALA A 245 14.90 3.57 37.58
N VAL A 246 14.61 2.37 37.07
CA VAL A 246 15.40 1.16 37.36
C VAL A 246 15.96 0.57 36.07
N VAL A 247 17.28 0.43 35.97
CA VAL A 247 17.95 -0.27 34.87
C VAL A 247 18.62 -1.53 35.42
N GLY A 248 18.11 -2.68 34.99
CA GLY A 248 18.55 -4.00 35.45
C GLY A 248 19.95 -4.40 34.97
N PRO A 249 20.55 -5.44 35.59
CA PRO A 249 21.88 -5.91 35.23
C PRO A 249 21.93 -6.40 33.79
N ASN A 250 23.07 -6.19 33.12
CA ASN A 250 23.32 -6.55 31.72
C ASN A 250 22.39 -5.90 30.70
N ALA A 251 21.52 -4.95 31.10
CA ALA A 251 20.73 -4.18 30.15
C ALA A 251 21.66 -3.23 29.36
N VAL A 252 21.34 -3.00 28.08
CA VAL A 252 22.03 -2.04 27.23
C VAL A 252 21.04 -0.94 26.87
N VAL A 253 21.28 0.27 27.37
CA VAL A 253 20.38 1.42 27.21
C VAL A 253 21.13 2.54 26.49
N GLY A 254 20.71 2.83 25.27
CA GLY A 254 21.30 3.84 24.40
C GLY A 254 21.81 3.26 23.05
N PRO A 255 22.35 4.11 22.17
CA PRO A 255 22.37 5.57 22.26
C PRO A 255 20.99 6.19 22.00
N ASN A 256 20.82 7.46 22.39
CA ASN A 256 19.64 8.30 22.22
C ASN A 256 18.38 7.72 22.89
N VAL A 257 18.51 7.36 24.16
CA VAL A 257 17.39 6.80 24.95
C VAL A 257 17.08 7.69 26.14
N VAL A 258 15.80 7.82 26.44
CA VAL A 258 15.35 8.28 27.76
C VAL A 258 14.56 7.20 28.46
N VAL A 259 14.91 6.98 29.73
CA VAL A 259 14.14 6.19 30.69
C VAL A 259 13.49 7.16 31.67
N GLY A 260 12.17 7.31 31.55
CA GLY A 260 11.34 8.24 32.31
C GLY A 260 11.17 7.86 33.77
N GLN A 261 10.48 8.73 34.52
CA GLN A 261 10.35 8.58 35.97
C GLN A 261 9.66 7.27 36.33
N ASN A 262 10.18 6.55 37.34
CA ASN A 262 9.64 5.25 37.80
C ASN A 262 9.53 4.17 36.70
N ALA A 263 10.19 4.36 35.56
CA ALA A 263 10.22 3.37 34.49
C ALA A 263 11.24 2.27 34.81
N THR A 264 11.04 1.07 34.27
CA THR A 264 11.94 -0.08 34.48
C THR A 264 12.42 -0.63 33.16
N VAL A 265 13.73 -0.82 33.01
CA VAL A 265 14.35 -1.61 31.95
C VAL A 265 14.88 -2.91 32.57
N GLY A 266 14.28 -4.03 32.18
CA GLY A 266 14.58 -5.36 32.73
C GLY A 266 16.00 -5.83 32.43
N ALA A 267 16.45 -6.84 33.18
CA ALA A 267 17.77 -7.45 33.01
C ALA A 267 17.97 -7.96 31.58
N GLY A 268 19.14 -7.68 30.99
CA GLY A 268 19.50 -8.10 29.63
C GLY A 268 18.69 -7.45 28.49
N ALA A 269 17.79 -6.50 28.79
CA ALA A 269 17.04 -5.80 27.74
C ALA A 269 17.96 -4.84 26.96
N ALA A 270 17.67 -4.66 25.67
CA ALA A 270 18.38 -3.74 24.79
C ALA A 270 17.42 -2.65 24.29
N VAL A 271 17.64 -1.40 24.70
CA VAL A 271 16.83 -0.25 24.30
C VAL A 271 17.73 0.76 23.59
N ARG A 272 17.39 1.16 22.36
CA ARG A 272 18.16 2.14 21.58
C ARG A 272 17.25 3.09 20.81
N ARG A 273 17.66 4.36 20.68
CA ARG A 273 16.94 5.41 19.92
C ARG A 273 15.44 5.46 20.24
N SER A 274 15.10 5.39 21.52
CA SER A 274 13.73 5.16 21.96
C SER A 274 13.40 5.98 23.19
N VAL A 275 12.12 6.27 23.37
CA VAL A 275 11.58 6.91 24.57
C VAL A 275 10.84 5.88 25.39
N VAL A 276 11.20 5.72 26.66
CA VAL A 276 10.51 4.91 27.64
C VAL A 276 9.89 5.85 28.67
N ASP A 277 8.61 6.18 28.55
CA ASP A 277 7.95 7.19 29.36
C ASP A 277 7.67 6.68 30.80
N THR A 278 7.13 7.57 31.61
CA THR A 278 6.84 7.44 33.03
C THR A 278 6.06 6.15 33.34
N ASP A 279 6.47 5.45 34.39
CA ASP A 279 5.90 4.18 34.84
C ASP A 279 5.94 3.03 33.80
N ALA A 280 6.57 3.19 32.64
CA ALA A 280 6.66 2.12 31.65
C ALA A 280 7.61 1.02 32.13
N ARG A 281 7.35 -0.24 31.75
CA ARG A 281 8.20 -1.38 32.06
C ARG A 281 8.55 -2.14 30.80
N VAL A 282 9.84 -2.24 30.53
CA VAL A 282 10.45 -3.08 29.52
C VAL A 282 10.90 -4.38 30.18
N GLY A 283 10.35 -5.51 29.72
CA GLY A 283 10.63 -6.84 30.26
C GLY A 283 12.09 -7.26 30.10
N THR A 284 12.48 -8.33 30.80
CA THR A 284 13.84 -8.88 30.68
C THR A 284 14.10 -9.33 29.26
N THR A 285 15.34 -9.17 28.78
CA THR A 285 15.78 -9.56 27.42
C THR A 285 14.95 -8.99 26.27
N ALA A 286 14.11 -7.99 26.50
CA ALA A 286 13.34 -7.33 25.45
C ALA A 286 14.25 -6.44 24.59
N THR A 287 13.94 -6.33 23.30
CA THR A 287 14.65 -5.48 22.35
C THR A 287 13.73 -4.36 21.87
N VAL A 288 14.11 -3.11 22.09
CA VAL A 288 13.32 -1.93 21.71
C VAL A 288 14.22 -0.97 20.93
N ALA A 289 13.80 -0.68 19.69
CA ALA A 289 14.55 0.12 18.76
C ALA A 289 13.65 1.16 18.09
N ASP A 290 14.12 2.40 17.98
CA ASP A 290 13.44 3.46 17.22
C ASP A 290 11.97 3.64 17.63
N SER A 291 11.65 3.51 18.93
CA SER A 291 10.27 3.36 19.42
C SER A 291 9.90 4.36 20.52
N VAL A 292 8.61 4.56 20.72
CA VAL A 292 8.04 5.37 21.81
C VAL A 292 7.15 4.49 22.66
N LEU A 293 7.49 4.30 23.93
CA LEU A 293 6.66 3.61 24.91
C LEU A 293 6.05 4.67 25.83
N GLY A 294 4.74 4.85 25.74
CA GLY A 294 3.95 5.78 26.55
C GLY A 294 3.83 5.37 28.01
N GLN A 295 3.04 6.12 28.76
CA GLN A 295 2.98 6.00 30.21
C GLN A 295 2.37 4.66 30.64
N ARG A 296 2.89 4.07 31.71
CA ARG A 296 2.37 2.81 32.28
C ARG A 296 2.34 1.63 31.31
N VAL A 297 3.08 1.70 30.21
CA VAL A 297 3.24 0.58 29.27
C VAL A 297 3.87 -0.62 29.98
N ARG A 298 3.45 -1.82 29.61
CA ARG A 298 4.01 -3.08 30.10
C ARG A 298 4.43 -3.91 28.90
N LEU A 299 5.71 -3.90 28.57
CA LEU A 299 6.30 -4.76 27.55
C LEU A 299 6.85 -6.01 28.22
N GLY A 300 6.38 -7.19 27.82
CA GLY A 300 6.75 -8.46 28.43
C GLY A 300 8.18 -8.89 28.09
N ASP A 301 8.64 -9.92 28.80
CA ASP A 301 9.99 -10.45 28.66
C ASP A 301 10.24 -10.99 27.23
N GLY A 302 11.41 -10.70 26.66
CA GLY A 302 11.79 -11.14 25.31
C GLY A 302 10.99 -10.51 24.17
N ALA A 303 10.16 -9.50 24.42
CA ALA A 303 9.44 -8.81 23.35
C ALA A 303 10.40 -8.02 22.43
N VAL A 304 10.05 -7.91 21.14
CA VAL A 304 10.90 -7.32 20.10
C VAL A 304 10.13 -6.24 19.34
N LEU A 305 10.61 -5.01 19.45
CA LEU A 305 10.19 -3.85 18.67
C LEU A 305 11.41 -3.44 17.80
N PRO A 306 11.58 -4.04 16.61
CA PRO A 306 12.66 -3.71 15.71
C PRO A 306 12.38 -2.37 15.04
N GLY A 307 13.38 -1.50 14.97
CA GLY A 307 13.29 -0.23 14.27
C GLY A 307 13.78 -0.35 12.83
N ASP A 308 12.98 0.14 11.89
CA ASP A 308 13.30 0.18 10.46
C ASP A 308 12.72 1.45 9.81
N THR A 309 13.13 1.76 8.57
CA THR A 309 12.50 2.80 7.74
C THR A 309 11.24 2.23 7.09
N THR A 310 10.11 2.89 7.31
CA THR A 310 8.80 2.41 6.83
C THR A 310 7.81 3.55 6.68
N ASP A 311 6.75 3.33 5.90
CA ASP A 311 5.68 4.29 5.77
C ASP A 311 4.74 4.20 6.97
N VAL A 312 4.62 5.31 7.69
CA VAL A 312 3.72 5.41 8.83
C VAL A 312 2.43 6.08 8.36
N ARG A 313 1.30 5.41 8.58
CA ARG A 313 -0.01 5.93 8.17
C ARG A 313 -0.80 6.40 9.40
N VAL A 314 -1.22 7.65 9.38
CA VAL A 314 -2.18 8.22 10.33
C VAL A 314 -3.35 8.79 9.56
N GLY A 315 -4.53 8.21 9.77
CA GLY A 315 -5.69 8.50 8.92
C GLY A 315 -5.40 8.13 7.47
N THR A 316 -5.65 9.07 6.56
CA THR A 316 -5.35 8.99 5.12
C THR A 316 -3.95 9.50 4.78
N THR A 317 -3.27 10.18 5.70
CA THR A 317 -1.94 10.74 5.48
C THR A 317 -0.89 9.64 5.61
N VAL A 318 -0.13 9.45 4.53
CA VAL A 318 1.06 8.61 4.53
C VAL A 318 2.26 9.51 4.85
N HIS A 319 2.99 9.14 5.90
CA HIS A 319 4.29 9.70 6.22
C HIS A 319 5.35 8.74 5.68
N PRO A 320 5.90 9.02 4.49
CA PRO A 320 6.83 8.11 3.86
C PRO A 320 8.18 8.09 4.59
N GLU A 321 8.86 6.95 4.51
CA GLU A 321 10.26 6.79 4.97
C GLU A 321 10.51 7.17 6.43
N VAL A 322 9.53 6.99 7.31
CA VAL A 322 9.69 7.25 8.74
C VAL A 322 10.47 6.10 9.39
N ARG A 323 11.57 6.43 10.07
CA ARG A 323 12.29 5.46 10.90
C ARG A 323 11.56 5.24 12.21
N LEU A 324 10.79 4.16 12.31
CA LEU A 324 9.97 3.83 13.46
C LEU A 324 9.92 2.32 13.71
N GLY A 325 10.19 1.91 14.95
CA GLY A 325 9.85 0.58 15.44
C GLY A 325 8.36 0.51 15.79
N ALA A 326 7.98 1.07 16.94
CA ALA A 326 6.57 1.20 17.29
C ALA A 326 6.30 2.43 18.16
N VAL A 327 5.08 2.98 18.05
CA VAL A 327 4.50 3.84 19.08
C VAL A 327 3.55 2.98 19.90
N VAL A 328 3.83 2.81 21.19
CA VAL A 328 3.01 2.07 22.13
C VAL A 328 2.39 3.05 23.11
N ALA A 329 1.11 3.36 22.93
CA ALA A 329 0.42 4.39 23.70
C ALA A 329 0.16 3.98 25.16
N ASP A 330 -0.24 4.96 25.97
CA ASP A 330 -0.40 4.86 27.41
C ASP A 330 -1.22 3.62 27.85
N GLY A 331 -0.75 2.93 28.88
CA GLY A 331 -1.44 1.81 29.52
C GLY A 331 -1.39 0.49 28.76
N ALA A 332 -0.87 0.47 27.53
CA ALA A 332 -0.81 -0.74 26.71
C ALA A 332 0.07 -1.83 27.33
N ARG A 333 -0.34 -3.08 27.17
CA ARG A 333 0.30 -4.28 27.72
C ARG A 333 0.60 -5.27 26.62
N LEU A 334 1.87 -5.47 26.34
CA LEU A 334 2.38 -6.42 25.36
C LEU A 334 2.95 -7.63 26.11
N GLY A 335 2.48 -8.83 25.79
CA GLY A 335 2.94 -10.07 26.41
C GLY A 335 4.40 -10.40 26.09
N GLY A 336 4.97 -11.37 26.79
CA GLY A 336 6.33 -11.85 26.53
C GLY A 336 6.48 -12.47 25.14
N GLY A 337 7.67 -12.31 24.54
CA GLY A 337 8.02 -12.82 23.23
C GLY A 337 7.25 -12.20 22.06
N VAL A 338 6.49 -11.13 22.28
CA VAL A 338 5.74 -10.44 21.22
C VAL A 338 6.71 -9.69 20.31
N THR A 339 6.65 -9.95 19.01
CA THR A 339 7.29 -9.12 17.99
C THR A 339 6.28 -8.14 17.39
N VAL A 340 6.62 -6.86 17.41
CA VAL A 340 5.84 -5.78 16.80
C VAL A 340 6.52 -5.38 15.50
N ALA A 341 5.80 -5.26 14.39
CA ALA A 341 6.40 -4.84 13.13
C ALA A 341 6.82 -3.35 13.17
N PRO A 342 7.86 -2.95 12.43
CA PRO A 342 8.20 -1.53 12.25
C PRO A 342 6.98 -0.71 11.81
N GLY A 343 6.92 0.56 12.21
CA GLY A 343 5.82 1.47 11.87
C GLY A 343 4.52 1.23 12.63
N THR A 344 4.48 0.29 13.59
CA THR A 344 3.22 -0.09 14.26
C THR A 344 2.82 0.93 15.31
N LEU A 345 1.55 1.35 15.28
CA LEU A 345 0.90 2.13 16.33
C LEU A 345 0.03 1.21 17.19
N VAL A 346 0.39 1.03 18.46
CA VAL A 346 -0.40 0.30 19.46
C VAL A 346 -1.18 1.31 20.29
N GLY A 347 -2.51 1.27 20.18
CA GLY A 347 -3.40 2.21 20.87
C GLY A 347 -3.39 2.08 22.40
N PRO A 348 -3.99 3.07 23.10
CA PRO A 348 -3.97 3.13 24.56
C PRO A 348 -4.71 1.93 25.18
N ASP A 349 -4.23 1.48 26.34
CA ASP A 349 -4.74 0.33 27.11
C ASP A 349 -4.85 -1.01 26.34
N ALA A 350 -4.28 -1.07 25.14
CA ALA A 350 -4.33 -2.26 24.29
C ALA A 350 -3.62 -3.45 24.94
N ARG A 351 -4.22 -4.64 24.87
CA ARG A 351 -3.63 -5.88 25.42
C ARG A 351 -3.24 -6.85 24.32
N VAL A 352 -1.96 -7.15 24.21
CA VAL A 352 -1.38 -8.13 23.28
C VAL A 352 -0.97 -9.36 24.07
N ALA A 353 -1.52 -10.52 23.74
CA ALA A 353 -1.18 -11.76 24.41
C ALA A 353 0.28 -12.18 24.12
N PRO A 354 0.96 -12.89 25.04
CA PRO A 354 2.29 -13.47 24.79
C PRO A 354 2.29 -14.38 23.55
N GLY A 355 3.41 -14.41 22.82
CA GLY A 355 3.60 -15.32 21.66
C GLY A 355 2.68 -15.04 20.45
N ARG A 356 1.80 -14.03 20.50
CA ARG A 356 1.05 -13.56 19.33
C ARG A 356 1.83 -12.45 18.64
N ALA A 357 2.28 -12.68 17.42
CA ALA A 357 2.47 -11.59 16.46
C ALA A 357 1.10 -10.93 16.25
N ARG A 358 0.87 -9.77 16.87
CA ARG A 358 -0.39 -9.04 16.69
C ARG A 358 -0.37 -8.42 15.30
N ARG A 359 -0.85 -9.18 14.31
CA ARG A 359 -1.34 -8.62 13.06
C ARG A 359 -2.51 -7.69 13.41
N ARG A 360 -2.33 -6.41 13.10
CA ARG A 360 -3.31 -5.33 12.96
C ARG A 360 -4.77 -5.80 13.11
N ASP A 361 -5.41 -5.47 14.23
CA ASP A 361 -6.87 -5.36 14.27
C ASP A 361 -7.21 -4.00 13.64
N ARG A 362 -7.44 -4.03 12.32
CA ARG A 362 -7.87 -2.88 11.53
C ARG A 362 -9.36 -2.66 11.81
N ARG A 363 -9.71 -1.77 12.74
CA ARG A 363 -10.92 -0.98 12.52
C ARG A 363 -10.60 0.12 11.50
N ARG A 364 -11.10 -0.16 10.30
CA ARG A 364 -11.40 0.70 9.12
C ARG A 364 -10.74 2.08 9.10
N GLY A 365 -9.69 2.19 8.30
CA GLY A 365 -9.20 3.42 7.67
C GLY A 365 -8.61 3.02 6.33
N ARG A 366 -9.33 3.34 5.24
CA ARG A 366 -9.06 2.93 3.85
C ARG A 366 -8.35 4.08 3.14
N GLY A 367 -7.37 3.76 2.31
CA GLY A 367 -6.51 4.70 1.60
C GLY A 367 -5.36 3.94 0.93
N GLY A 368 -5.53 3.69 -0.36
CA GLY A 368 -4.72 2.83 -1.22
C GLY A 368 -5.65 2.33 -2.30
N ALA A 369 -5.61 2.98 -3.46
CA ALA A 369 -6.74 2.99 -4.37
C ALA A 369 -6.32 2.55 -5.78
N ALA A 370 -6.35 1.23 -5.99
CA ALA A 370 -6.60 0.58 -7.28
C ALA A 370 -7.83 -0.30 -7.15
N LEU A 371 -8.92 0.13 -7.80
CA LEU A 371 -9.76 -0.65 -8.71
C LEU A 371 -9.89 -2.17 -8.45
N MET A 372 -10.62 -2.51 -7.38
CA MET A 372 -11.22 -3.83 -7.14
C MET A 372 -12.75 -3.68 -7.09
N CYS A 373 -13.32 -2.93 -8.02
CA CYS A 373 -14.77 -2.76 -8.15
C CYS A 373 -15.23 -3.32 -9.50
N GLY A 374 -16.45 -3.86 -9.56
CA GLY A 374 -17.09 -4.30 -10.80
C GLY A 374 -18.16 -3.31 -11.22
N ILE A 375 -18.16 -2.90 -12.48
CA ILE A 375 -19.27 -2.16 -13.10
C ILE A 375 -19.90 -3.05 -14.16
N VAL A 376 -21.23 -3.05 -14.22
CA VAL A 376 -22.00 -3.63 -15.33
C VAL A 376 -23.16 -2.70 -15.67
N GLY A 377 -23.60 -2.71 -16.92
CA GLY A 377 -24.91 -2.20 -17.26
C GLY A 377 -25.44 -2.74 -18.57
N CYS A 378 -26.72 -2.50 -18.80
CA CYS A 378 -27.49 -3.08 -19.89
C CYS A 378 -28.55 -2.09 -20.36
N VAL A 379 -28.76 -2.05 -21.68
CA VAL A 379 -29.89 -1.37 -22.33
C VAL A 379 -30.50 -2.31 -23.36
N GLY A 380 -31.80 -2.56 -23.27
CA GLY A 380 -32.50 -3.45 -24.21
C GLY A 380 -34.02 -3.46 -24.04
N HIS A 381 -34.73 -3.86 -25.08
CA HIS A 381 -36.19 -4.03 -25.05
C HIS A 381 -36.56 -5.50 -24.86
N GLY A 382 -37.39 -5.80 -23.85
CA GLY A 382 -37.86 -7.16 -23.58
C GLY A 382 -36.86 -8.04 -22.83
N VAL A 383 -35.76 -7.45 -22.32
CA VAL A 383 -34.78 -8.10 -21.45
C VAL A 383 -35.07 -7.76 -20.00
N ASP A 384 -34.90 -8.74 -19.11
CA ASP A 384 -34.94 -8.51 -17.66
C ASP A 384 -33.64 -7.84 -17.21
N VAL A 385 -33.62 -6.50 -17.27
CA VAL A 385 -32.44 -5.70 -16.91
C VAL A 385 -32.01 -5.97 -15.48
N GLN A 386 -32.94 -6.18 -14.54
CA GLN A 386 -32.58 -6.49 -13.15
C GLN A 386 -31.80 -7.80 -13.06
N ALA A 387 -32.30 -8.88 -13.67
CA ALA A 387 -31.64 -10.18 -13.67
C ALA A 387 -30.25 -10.10 -14.34
N THR A 388 -30.17 -9.48 -15.52
CA THR A 388 -28.90 -9.28 -16.23
C THR A 388 -27.86 -8.54 -15.39
N LEU A 389 -28.26 -7.48 -14.69
CA LEU A 389 -27.33 -6.75 -13.81
C LEU A 389 -26.84 -7.64 -12.66
N LEU A 390 -27.71 -8.45 -12.04
CA LEU A 390 -27.32 -9.35 -10.96
C LEU A 390 -26.36 -10.45 -11.43
N ASP A 391 -26.65 -11.08 -12.57
CA ASP A 391 -25.78 -12.10 -13.17
C ASP A 391 -24.41 -11.52 -13.53
N GLY A 392 -24.40 -10.33 -14.13
CA GLY A 392 -23.16 -9.62 -14.44
C GLY A 392 -22.36 -9.25 -13.19
N LEU A 393 -23.02 -8.82 -12.11
CA LEU A 393 -22.36 -8.55 -10.83
C LEU A 393 -21.81 -9.82 -10.17
N ALA A 394 -22.50 -10.95 -10.28
CA ALA A 394 -22.02 -12.25 -9.78
C ALA A 394 -20.71 -12.63 -10.48
N ASN A 395 -20.67 -12.45 -11.80
CA ASN A 395 -19.47 -12.67 -12.62
C ASN A 395 -18.34 -11.66 -12.33
N LEU A 396 -18.61 -10.54 -11.65
CA LEU A 396 -17.63 -9.52 -11.26
C LEU A 396 -17.31 -9.50 -9.76
N GLU A 397 -17.91 -10.38 -8.94
CA GLU A 397 -17.76 -10.35 -7.47
C GLU A 397 -16.32 -10.67 -7.02
N TYR A 398 -15.53 -11.34 -7.87
CA TYR A 398 -14.10 -11.53 -7.61
C TYR A 398 -13.32 -10.21 -7.61
N ARG A 399 -13.88 -9.14 -8.19
CA ARG A 399 -13.32 -7.78 -8.15
C ARG A 399 -13.66 -7.11 -6.84
N GLY A 400 -14.91 -7.07 -6.38
CA GLY A 400 -15.30 -6.39 -5.14
C GLY A 400 -16.48 -7.03 -4.42
N TYR A 401 -16.49 -6.97 -3.09
CA TYR A 401 -17.47 -7.68 -2.26
C TYR A 401 -17.82 -6.96 -0.93
N ASP A 402 -17.48 -5.69 -0.77
CA ASP A 402 -17.84 -4.94 0.45
C ASP A 402 -19.29 -4.45 0.44
N SER A 403 -19.84 -4.20 -0.74
CA SER A 403 -21.23 -3.78 -0.96
C SER A 403 -21.58 -3.94 -2.44
N ALA A 404 -22.85 -4.16 -2.75
CA ALA A 404 -23.36 -4.21 -4.12
C ALA A 404 -24.62 -3.36 -4.26
N GLY A 405 -24.90 -2.90 -5.48
CA GLY A 405 -26.15 -2.23 -5.79
C GLY A 405 -26.42 -2.13 -7.28
N ILE A 406 -27.70 -1.89 -7.62
CA ILE A 406 -28.20 -1.72 -8.97
C ILE A 406 -29.21 -0.58 -9.04
N ALA A 407 -29.33 0.04 -10.21
CA ALA A 407 -30.38 0.99 -10.55
C ALA A 407 -30.92 0.73 -11.96
N THR A 408 -32.23 0.86 -12.12
CA THR A 408 -32.93 0.83 -13.40
C THR A 408 -33.61 2.17 -13.66
N ALA A 409 -33.62 2.60 -14.91
CA ALA A 409 -34.21 3.84 -15.37
C ALA A 409 -35.12 3.57 -16.58
N GLY A 410 -36.23 4.30 -16.60
CA GLY A 410 -37.23 4.41 -17.67
C GLY A 410 -38.11 5.61 -17.35
N GLU A 411 -39.44 5.45 -17.29
CA GLU A 411 -40.32 6.51 -16.77
C GLU A 411 -39.97 6.93 -15.33
N THR A 412 -39.55 5.95 -14.52
CA THR A 412 -39.09 6.14 -13.13
C THR A 412 -37.63 5.71 -12.97
N LEU A 413 -36.95 6.22 -11.94
CA LEU A 413 -35.64 5.72 -11.51
C LEU A 413 -35.84 4.93 -10.22
N SER A 414 -35.39 3.67 -10.20
CA SER A 414 -35.49 2.79 -9.03
C SER A 414 -34.12 2.19 -8.72
N MET A 415 -33.75 2.11 -7.44
CA MET A 415 -32.47 1.55 -7.03
C MET A 415 -32.53 0.73 -5.74
N ALA A 416 -31.58 -0.19 -5.60
CA ALA A 416 -31.34 -0.98 -4.41
C ALA A 416 -29.84 -1.15 -4.19
N LYS A 417 -29.39 -1.03 -2.95
CA LYS A 417 -27.98 -1.16 -2.58
C LYS A 417 -27.84 -1.66 -1.16
N ARG A 418 -26.84 -2.52 -0.92
CA ARG A 418 -26.57 -3.18 0.37
C ARG A 418 -25.09 -3.32 0.64
N ALA A 419 -24.69 -3.11 1.89
CA ALA A 419 -23.40 -3.53 2.40
C ALA A 419 -23.34 -5.07 2.55
N GLY A 420 -22.20 -5.65 2.20
CA GLY A 420 -21.99 -7.10 2.15
C GLY A 420 -21.74 -7.62 0.73
N GLU A 421 -21.62 -8.94 0.63
CA GLU A 421 -21.49 -9.67 -0.63
C GLU A 421 -22.79 -9.58 -1.45
N LEU A 422 -22.77 -10.02 -2.72
CA LEU A 422 -23.92 -9.88 -3.64
C LEU A 422 -25.20 -10.51 -3.09
N ASP A 423 -25.08 -11.61 -2.34
CA ASP A 423 -26.20 -12.28 -1.66
C ASP A 423 -27.02 -11.34 -0.77
N ALA A 424 -26.39 -10.36 -0.14
CA ALA A 424 -27.08 -9.38 0.68
C ALA A 424 -27.99 -8.46 -0.16
N LEU A 425 -27.57 -8.11 -1.37
CA LEU A 425 -28.39 -7.35 -2.32
C LEU A 425 -29.54 -8.21 -2.87
N VAL A 426 -29.26 -9.47 -3.22
CA VAL A 426 -30.27 -10.42 -3.73
C VAL A 426 -31.38 -10.60 -2.70
N ALA A 427 -31.05 -10.91 -1.44
CA ALA A 427 -32.03 -11.03 -0.37
C ALA A 427 -32.86 -9.75 -0.19
N ALA A 428 -32.23 -8.58 -0.30
CA ALA A 428 -32.91 -7.30 -0.19
C ALA A 428 -33.84 -6.96 -1.36
N LEU A 429 -33.63 -7.58 -2.53
CA LEU A 429 -34.51 -7.46 -3.69
C LEU A 429 -35.67 -8.45 -3.61
N GLU A 430 -35.44 -9.66 -3.08
CA GLU A 430 -36.49 -10.66 -2.82
C GLU A 430 -37.53 -10.16 -1.80
N ASP A 431 -37.09 -9.39 -0.79
CA ASP A 431 -37.96 -8.80 0.23
C ASP A 431 -38.77 -7.58 -0.26
N ARG A 432 -38.62 -7.16 -1.52
CA ARG A 432 -39.36 -6.00 -2.07
C ARG A 432 -40.68 -6.41 -2.72
N ASP A 433 -41.70 -5.58 -2.50
CA ASP A 433 -43.04 -5.76 -3.10
C ASP A 433 -43.07 -5.55 -4.65
N ALA A 434 -42.05 -4.90 -5.22
CA ALA A 434 -41.95 -4.62 -6.65
C ALA A 434 -40.51 -4.73 -7.17
N ALA A 435 -40.35 -5.36 -8.33
CA ALA A 435 -39.08 -5.43 -9.05
C ALA A 435 -38.63 -4.06 -9.55
N LEU A 436 -37.33 -3.90 -9.75
CA LEU A 436 -36.74 -2.75 -10.42
C LEU A 436 -36.99 -2.90 -11.92
N ASP A 437 -37.95 -2.15 -12.45
CA ASP A 437 -38.32 -2.16 -13.87
C ASP A 437 -37.70 -0.96 -14.61
N GLY A 438 -37.40 -1.13 -15.89
CA GLY A 438 -36.80 -0.12 -16.76
C GLY A 438 -35.95 -0.71 -17.90
N PRO A 439 -35.94 -0.08 -19.09
CA PRO A 439 -35.19 -0.57 -20.25
C PRO A 439 -33.67 -0.31 -20.19
N ALA A 440 -33.21 0.48 -19.22
CA ALA A 440 -31.80 0.79 -19.03
C ALA A 440 -31.40 0.62 -17.56
N GLY A 441 -30.18 0.14 -17.29
CA GLY A 441 -29.73 -0.03 -15.92
C GLY A 441 -28.22 -0.14 -15.76
N VAL A 442 -27.79 0.14 -14.54
CA VAL A 442 -26.39 0.10 -14.10
C VAL A 442 -26.27 -0.64 -12.76
N GLY A 443 -25.18 -1.37 -12.60
CA GLY A 443 -24.89 -2.18 -11.43
C GLY A 443 -23.44 -2.02 -11.02
N HIS A 444 -23.18 -2.21 -9.72
CA HIS A 444 -21.84 -2.08 -9.18
C HIS A 444 -21.57 -3.01 -7.99
N THR A 445 -20.42 -3.67 -7.99
CA THR A 445 -19.82 -4.31 -6.81
C THR A 445 -18.64 -3.46 -6.33
N ARG A 446 -18.63 -3.13 -5.04
CA ARG A 446 -17.70 -2.16 -4.47
C ARG A 446 -16.64 -2.82 -3.60
N TRP A 447 -15.42 -2.34 -3.75
CA TRP A 447 -14.36 -2.41 -2.76
C TRP A 447 -14.11 -0.99 -2.25
N SER A 448 -14.50 -0.67 -1.00
CA SER A 448 -14.50 0.75 -0.61
C SER A 448 -13.09 1.32 -0.53
N THR A 449 -12.92 2.48 -1.14
CA THR A 449 -11.73 3.33 -1.07
C THR A 449 -12.00 4.54 -0.17
N HIS A 450 -13.10 5.28 -0.44
CA HIS A 450 -13.65 6.35 0.38
C HIS A 450 -14.94 5.93 1.08
N GLY A 451 -15.12 6.30 2.34
CA GLY A 451 -16.29 5.88 3.13
C GLY A 451 -16.30 4.40 3.51
N SER A 452 -16.81 4.10 4.70
CA SER A 452 -16.90 2.71 5.18
C SER A 452 -17.97 1.88 4.42
N PRO A 453 -17.82 0.55 4.30
CA PRO A 453 -18.87 -0.34 3.78
C PRO A 453 -20.17 -0.13 4.54
N SER A 454 -21.12 0.51 3.87
CA SER A 454 -22.44 0.87 4.35
C SER A 454 -23.35 1.03 3.13
N ASP A 455 -24.66 0.87 3.33
CA ASP A 455 -25.65 1.09 2.27
C ASP A 455 -25.54 2.50 1.68
N ALA A 456 -25.23 3.52 2.50
CA ALA A 456 -25.07 4.90 2.06
C ALA A 456 -23.90 5.06 1.06
N ASN A 457 -22.77 4.42 1.35
CA ASN A 457 -21.56 4.47 0.53
C ASN A 457 -21.53 3.39 -0.58
N ALA A 458 -22.57 2.58 -0.71
CA ALA A 458 -22.70 1.65 -1.83
C ALA A 458 -23.14 2.42 -3.08
N HIS A 459 -22.66 1.98 -4.24
CA HIS A 459 -23.12 2.49 -5.53
C HIS A 459 -24.39 1.73 -5.95
N PRO A 460 -25.27 2.30 -6.79
CA PRO A 460 -25.18 3.63 -7.42
C PRO A 460 -25.39 4.82 -6.46
N HIS A 461 -24.80 5.97 -6.81
CA HIS A 461 -25.06 7.27 -6.16
C HIS A 461 -26.07 8.09 -6.96
N THR A 462 -26.79 9.02 -6.30
CA THR A 462 -27.88 9.80 -6.90
C THR A 462 -27.81 11.28 -6.50
N ASP A 463 -28.51 12.15 -7.23
CA ASP A 463 -28.66 13.57 -6.90
C ASP A 463 -29.75 13.77 -5.84
N GLU A 464 -29.85 14.97 -5.24
CA GLU A 464 -30.88 15.27 -4.20
C GLU A 464 -32.32 15.03 -4.69
N ALA A 465 -32.57 15.18 -5.99
CA ALA A 465 -33.88 14.98 -6.59
C ALA A 465 -34.17 13.52 -6.99
N GLY A 466 -33.21 12.60 -6.85
CA GLY A 466 -33.36 11.19 -7.21
C GLY A 466 -33.64 10.97 -8.71
N ARG A 467 -33.03 11.78 -9.57
CA ARG A 467 -33.22 11.81 -11.02
C ARG A 467 -32.14 11.07 -11.78
N VAL A 468 -30.93 10.98 -11.25
CA VAL A 468 -29.81 10.27 -11.89
C VAL A 468 -29.24 9.19 -11.00
N ALA A 469 -28.69 8.12 -11.58
CA ALA A 469 -27.92 7.11 -10.87
C ALA A 469 -26.56 6.92 -11.55
N VAL A 470 -25.49 6.98 -10.77
CA VAL A 470 -24.10 6.89 -11.24
C VAL A 470 -23.37 5.73 -10.57
N VAL A 471 -22.64 4.96 -11.37
CA VAL A 471 -21.66 3.96 -10.92
C VAL A 471 -20.27 4.36 -11.35
N HIS A 472 -19.29 4.08 -10.50
CA HIS A 472 -17.92 4.57 -10.65
C HIS A 472 -16.89 3.55 -10.15
N ASN A 473 -15.92 3.25 -11.01
CA ASN A 473 -14.72 2.50 -10.70
C ASN A 473 -13.55 3.46 -10.78
N GLY A 474 -12.88 3.75 -9.68
CA GLY A 474 -11.71 4.62 -9.69
C GLY A 474 -11.68 5.59 -8.53
N ILE A 475 -11.03 6.73 -8.74
CA ILE A 475 -10.97 7.86 -7.82
C ILE A 475 -11.20 9.15 -8.60
N ILE A 476 -12.11 9.98 -8.09
CA ILE A 476 -12.18 11.40 -8.50
C ILE A 476 -11.25 12.18 -7.58
N GLU A 477 -10.07 12.58 -8.06
CA GLU A 477 -9.02 13.19 -7.25
C GLU A 477 -9.39 14.60 -6.77
N ASN A 478 -10.09 15.36 -7.61
CA ASN A 478 -10.52 16.71 -7.27
C ASN A 478 -11.92 16.76 -6.59
N TYR A 479 -12.42 15.64 -6.07
CA TYR A 479 -13.77 15.55 -5.49
C TYR A 479 -13.99 16.55 -4.34
N GLN A 480 -12.98 16.82 -3.52
CA GLN A 480 -13.14 17.73 -2.37
C GLN A 480 -13.48 19.15 -2.85
N SER A 481 -12.79 19.64 -3.88
CA SER A 481 -13.05 20.95 -4.50
C SER A 481 -14.46 21.01 -5.09
N LEU A 482 -14.88 19.95 -5.80
CA LEU A 482 -16.22 19.86 -6.39
C LEU A 482 -17.32 19.77 -5.31
N ARG A 483 -17.04 19.05 -4.22
CA ARG A 483 -17.94 18.92 -3.06
C ARG A 483 -18.14 20.27 -2.38
N ASP A 484 -17.05 20.99 -2.10
CA ASP A 484 -17.10 22.30 -1.44
C ASP A 484 -17.91 23.31 -2.30
N GLU A 485 -17.76 23.29 -3.63
CA GLU A 485 -18.59 24.10 -4.54
C GLU A 485 -20.08 23.75 -4.45
N LEU A 486 -20.40 22.46 -4.50
CA LEU A 486 -21.79 21.98 -4.47
C LEU A 486 -22.45 22.27 -3.11
N GLU A 487 -21.73 22.07 -2.01
CA GLU A 487 -22.19 22.41 -0.66
C GLU A 487 -22.42 23.92 -0.52
N ALA A 488 -21.53 24.76 -1.09
CA ALA A 488 -21.72 26.21 -1.15
C ALA A 488 -22.94 26.62 -2.00
N ALA A 489 -23.29 25.82 -3.01
CA ALA A 489 -24.52 25.98 -3.79
C ALA A 489 -25.78 25.41 -3.10
N GLY A 490 -25.64 24.82 -1.91
CA GLY A 490 -26.74 24.34 -1.07
C GLY A 490 -27.06 22.85 -1.20
N VAL A 491 -26.21 22.06 -1.88
CA VAL A 491 -26.40 20.61 -2.05
C VAL A 491 -26.04 19.86 -0.77
N THR A 492 -26.90 18.91 -0.36
CA THR A 492 -26.65 18.01 0.76
C THR A 492 -26.08 16.67 0.29
N PHE A 493 -24.91 16.28 0.81
CA PHE A 493 -24.31 14.97 0.54
C PHE A 493 -24.78 13.91 1.54
N ALA A 494 -25.10 12.72 1.04
CA ALA A 494 -25.58 11.56 1.80
C ALA A 494 -24.50 10.48 2.04
N SER A 495 -23.31 10.64 1.47
CA SER A 495 -22.20 9.69 1.56
C SER A 495 -20.85 10.38 1.80
N ASP A 496 -19.88 9.55 2.20
CA ASP A 496 -18.48 9.95 2.36
C ASP A 496 -17.65 9.64 1.11
N THR A 497 -18.31 9.34 -0.02
CA THR A 497 -17.63 8.88 -1.23
C THR A 497 -17.24 10.05 -2.12
N ASP A 498 -16.10 9.92 -2.78
CA ASP A 498 -15.68 10.77 -3.89
C ASP A 498 -16.65 10.70 -5.07
N THR A 499 -17.39 9.60 -5.21
CA THR A 499 -18.30 9.37 -6.33
C THR A 499 -19.54 10.28 -6.31
N GLU A 500 -20.01 10.67 -5.12
CA GLU A 500 -21.28 11.40 -4.99
C GLU A 500 -21.27 12.80 -5.61
N VAL A 501 -20.10 13.41 -5.84
CA VAL A 501 -20.05 14.71 -6.55
C VAL A 501 -20.54 14.58 -7.99
N VAL A 502 -20.40 13.42 -8.62
CA VAL A 502 -20.74 13.17 -10.03
C VAL A 502 -22.24 13.28 -10.30
N PRO A 503 -23.15 12.57 -9.59
CA PRO A 503 -24.59 12.71 -9.82
C PRO A 503 -25.10 14.12 -9.51
N HIS A 504 -24.54 14.83 -8.52
CA HIS A 504 -24.94 16.20 -8.21
C HIS A 504 -24.53 17.19 -9.30
N LEU A 505 -23.31 17.09 -9.84
CA LEU A 505 -22.88 17.87 -11.01
C LEU A 505 -23.74 17.57 -12.24
N LEU A 506 -24.00 16.29 -12.50
CA LEU A 506 -24.84 15.85 -13.62
C LEU A 506 -26.26 16.40 -13.50
N GLY A 507 -26.85 16.33 -12.31
CA GLY A 507 -28.17 16.89 -12.03
C GLY A 507 -28.26 18.39 -12.31
N ARG A 508 -27.21 19.15 -11.96
CA ARG A 508 -27.13 20.59 -12.21
C ARG A 508 -27.10 20.92 -13.70
N TYR A 509 -26.31 20.21 -14.50
CA TYR A 509 -26.30 20.42 -15.95
C TYR A 509 -27.62 20.02 -16.63
N LEU A 510 -28.32 19.02 -16.09
CA LEU A 510 -29.67 18.68 -16.55
C LEU A 510 -30.70 19.77 -16.24
N ASP A 511 -30.56 20.48 -15.11
CA ASP A 511 -31.41 21.63 -14.77
C ASP A 511 -31.23 22.83 -15.74
N GLU A 512 -30.09 22.89 -16.43
CA GLU A 512 -29.83 23.87 -17.50
C GLU A 512 -30.52 23.51 -18.83
N GLY A 513 -31.21 22.36 -18.89
CA GLY A 513 -32.00 21.92 -20.05
C GLY A 513 -31.18 21.17 -21.12
N THR A 514 -30.01 20.64 -20.75
CA THR A 514 -29.16 19.84 -21.65
C THR A 514 -29.64 18.38 -21.75
N THR A 515 -29.21 17.65 -22.78
CA THR A 515 -29.47 16.19 -22.87
C THR A 515 -28.56 15.43 -21.90
N LEU A 516 -28.88 14.18 -21.58
CA LEU A 516 -28.06 13.34 -20.69
C LEU A 516 -26.62 13.21 -21.21
N GLU A 517 -26.41 13.06 -22.53
CA GLU A 517 -25.07 12.95 -23.09
C GLU A 517 -24.26 14.23 -22.92
N ALA A 518 -24.88 15.39 -23.19
CA ALA A 518 -24.23 16.68 -23.05
C ALA A 518 -23.90 16.98 -21.58
N ALA A 519 -24.86 16.77 -20.68
CA ALA A 519 -24.67 16.94 -19.24
C ALA A 519 -23.55 16.04 -18.69
N PHE A 520 -23.47 14.79 -19.18
CA PHE A 520 -22.44 13.85 -18.76
C PHE A 520 -21.05 14.25 -19.24
N ARG A 521 -20.91 14.77 -20.47
CA ARG A 521 -19.64 15.32 -20.96
C ARG A 521 -19.15 16.51 -20.16
N GLU A 522 -20.04 17.47 -19.91
CA GLU A 522 -19.71 18.66 -19.10
C GLU A 522 -19.33 18.27 -17.67
N THR A 523 -19.98 17.25 -17.12
CA THR A 523 -19.60 16.67 -15.82
C THR A 523 -18.19 16.09 -15.88
N VAL A 524 -17.90 15.21 -16.85
CA VAL A 524 -16.60 14.53 -16.99
C VAL A 524 -15.46 15.49 -17.27
N ALA A 525 -15.69 16.57 -18.03
CA ALA A 525 -14.68 17.61 -18.31
C ALA A 525 -14.18 18.32 -17.04
N ARG A 526 -14.91 18.22 -15.93
CA ARG A 526 -14.54 18.77 -14.63
C ARG A 526 -13.87 17.76 -13.69
N LEU A 527 -13.80 16.48 -14.06
CA LEU A 527 -13.27 15.42 -13.21
C LEU A 527 -11.78 15.23 -13.47
N GLU A 528 -11.00 15.18 -12.39
CA GLU A 528 -9.59 14.78 -12.42
C GLU A 528 -9.44 13.42 -11.74
N GLY A 529 -8.54 12.58 -12.25
CA GLY A 529 -8.24 11.26 -11.70
C GLY A 529 -8.43 10.11 -12.70
N SER A 530 -8.45 8.88 -12.16
CA SER A 530 -8.66 7.65 -12.92
C SER A 530 -10.05 7.11 -12.63
N TYR A 531 -10.86 6.90 -13.66
CA TYR A 531 -12.24 6.47 -13.50
C TYR A 531 -12.79 5.70 -14.70
N ALA A 532 -13.69 4.75 -14.46
CA ALA A 532 -14.70 4.31 -15.41
C ALA A 532 -16.06 4.65 -14.81
N LEU A 533 -16.85 5.42 -15.55
CA LEU A 533 -18.10 6.01 -15.09
C LEU A 533 -19.24 5.59 -16.01
N ALA A 534 -20.40 5.33 -15.42
CA ALA A 534 -21.64 5.20 -16.16
C ALA A 534 -22.82 5.80 -15.40
N ALA A 535 -23.77 6.35 -16.15
CA ALA A 535 -24.94 7.01 -15.60
C ALA A 535 -26.23 6.68 -16.36
N VAL A 536 -27.34 6.65 -15.63
CA VAL A 536 -28.71 6.60 -16.14
C VAL A 536 -29.55 7.72 -15.53
N ALA A 537 -30.60 8.16 -16.22
CA ALA A 537 -31.49 9.22 -15.75
C ALA A 537 -32.97 8.88 -15.92
N ARG A 538 -33.78 9.38 -14.97
CA ARG A 538 -35.25 9.27 -15.02
C ARG A 538 -35.80 9.93 -16.29
N GLY A 539 -36.73 9.25 -16.95
CA GLY A 539 -37.35 9.69 -18.18
C GLY A 539 -36.51 9.41 -19.43
N THR A 540 -35.44 8.62 -19.31
CA THR A 540 -34.57 8.24 -20.44
C THR A 540 -34.34 6.74 -20.46
N ASP A 541 -34.34 6.18 -21.67
CA ASP A 541 -33.99 4.79 -21.93
C ASP A 541 -32.53 4.76 -22.42
N THR A 542 -31.61 5.34 -21.65
CA THR A 542 -30.25 5.58 -22.13
C THR A 542 -29.23 5.39 -21.00
N VAL A 543 -28.13 4.70 -21.31
CA VAL A 543 -26.92 4.72 -20.49
C VAL A 543 -25.85 5.52 -21.20
N VAL A 544 -25.17 6.39 -20.46
CA VAL A 544 -23.94 7.06 -20.89
C VAL A 544 -22.77 6.54 -20.08
N ALA A 545 -21.62 6.30 -20.72
CA ALA A 545 -20.44 5.79 -20.04
C ALA A 545 -19.13 6.33 -20.64
N THR A 546 -18.08 6.40 -19.83
CA THR A 546 -16.75 6.83 -20.25
C THR A 546 -15.67 6.21 -19.37
N ARG A 547 -14.41 6.33 -19.80
CA ARG A 547 -13.24 5.94 -19.01
C ARG A 547 -12.06 6.89 -19.17
N SER A 548 -11.24 6.89 -18.12
CA SER A 548 -9.88 7.44 -18.04
C SER A 548 -9.06 6.51 -17.14
N ASP A 549 -8.08 5.82 -17.68
CA ASP A 549 -7.15 4.88 -17.00
C ASP A 549 -7.80 3.62 -16.35
N SER A 550 -9.12 3.54 -16.23
CA SER A 550 -9.84 2.35 -15.74
C SER A 550 -10.52 1.59 -16.90
N PRO A 551 -10.46 0.24 -16.94
CA PRO A 551 -11.01 -0.53 -18.04
C PRO A 551 -12.53 -0.43 -18.13
N LEU A 552 -13.03 -0.34 -19.36
CA LEU A 552 -14.45 -0.36 -19.70
C LEU A 552 -14.60 -0.98 -21.11
N VAL A 553 -15.49 -1.96 -21.22
CA VAL A 553 -15.75 -2.70 -22.46
C VAL A 553 -17.25 -2.75 -22.73
N LEU A 554 -17.64 -2.56 -23.99
CA LEU A 554 -19.02 -2.73 -24.46
C LEU A 554 -19.22 -4.15 -24.98
N GLY A 555 -20.38 -4.74 -24.70
CA GLY A 555 -20.84 -6.00 -25.29
C GLY A 555 -21.98 -5.74 -26.25
N ILE A 556 -21.86 -6.20 -27.50
CA ILE A 556 -22.83 -5.95 -28.56
C ILE A 556 -23.70 -7.20 -28.76
N GLY A 557 -24.91 -7.21 -28.22
CA GLY A 557 -25.88 -8.28 -28.40
C GLY A 557 -26.91 -7.98 -29.49
N GLU A 558 -27.73 -8.97 -29.83
CA GLU A 558 -28.84 -8.79 -30.78
C GLU A 558 -30.01 -8.00 -30.17
N ASP A 559 -30.38 -8.33 -28.92
CA ASP A 559 -31.55 -7.76 -28.24
C ASP A 559 -31.21 -6.67 -27.20
N ALA A 560 -29.94 -6.59 -26.79
CA ALA A 560 -29.46 -5.64 -25.80
C ALA A 560 -27.99 -5.28 -26.03
N THR A 561 -27.61 -4.09 -25.58
CA THR A 561 -26.22 -3.65 -25.51
C THR A 561 -25.79 -3.56 -24.06
N PHE A 562 -24.58 -4.05 -23.77
CA PHE A 562 -24.01 -4.15 -22.44
C PHE A 562 -22.77 -3.28 -22.32
N PHE A 563 -22.40 -2.95 -21.10
CA PHE A 563 -21.05 -2.52 -20.79
C PHE A 563 -20.61 -3.11 -19.46
N ALA A 564 -19.31 -3.28 -19.28
CA ALA A 564 -18.77 -3.71 -18.01
C ALA A 564 -17.30 -3.30 -17.84
N SER A 565 -16.81 -3.40 -16.62
CA SER A 565 -15.37 -3.29 -16.34
C SER A 565 -14.59 -4.51 -16.82
N ASP A 566 -15.26 -5.62 -17.13
CA ASP A 566 -14.66 -6.82 -17.70
C ASP A 566 -15.68 -7.66 -18.49
N VAL A 567 -15.20 -8.36 -19.51
CA VAL A 567 -15.99 -9.16 -20.46
C VAL A 567 -16.86 -10.24 -19.81
N PRO A 568 -16.43 -10.99 -18.77
CA PRO A 568 -17.23 -12.06 -18.18
C PRO A 568 -18.62 -11.62 -17.69
N ALA A 569 -18.82 -10.33 -17.41
CA ALA A 569 -20.09 -9.79 -16.92
C ALA A 569 -21.27 -10.00 -17.89
N PHE A 570 -21.02 -10.10 -19.19
CA PHE A 570 -22.07 -10.24 -20.21
C PHE A 570 -21.76 -11.33 -21.24
N LEU A 571 -20.73 -12.15 -21.00
CA LEU A 571 -20.24 -13.13 -21.98
C LEU A 571 -21.28 -14.21 -22.33
N GLU A 572 -22.24 -14.45 -21.43
CA GLU A 572 -23.38 -15.35 -21.66
C GLU A 572 -24.39 -14.78 -22.68
N HIS A 573 -24.41 -13.45 -22.87
CA HIS A 573 -25.31 -12.76 -23.78
C HIS A 573 -24.66 -12.44 -25.12
N THR A 574 -23.37 -12.10 -25.13
CA THR A 574 -22.63 -11.81 -26.36
C THR A 574 -21.13 -12.02 -26.21
N ARG A 575 -20.48 -12.34 -27.33
CA ARG A 575 -19.01 -12.44 -27.45
C ARG A 575 -18.42 -11.29 -28.25
N ASP A 576 -19.24 -10.47 -28.87
CA ASP A 576 -18.79 -9.35 -29.68
C ASP A 576 -18.61 -8.13 -28.77
N VAL A 577 -17.39 -7.61 -28.73
CA VAL A 577 -16.99 -6.56 -27.80
C VAL A 577 -16.33 -5.38 -28.48
N VAL A 578 -16.48 -4.21 -27.87
CA VAL A 578 -15.75 -2.99 -28.21
C VAL A 578 -15.03 -2.48 -26.97
N TYR A 579 -13.71 -2.42 -27.02
CA TYR A 579 -12.91 -1.85 -25.94
C TYR A 579 -12.88 -0.34 -26.07
N LEU A 580 -13.31 0.37 -25.02
CA LEU A 580 -13.22 1.83 -24.99
C LEU A 580 -11.77 2.27 -24.74
N GLU A 581 -11.36 3.34 -25.41
CA GLU A 581 -10.13 4.07 -25.12
C GLU A 581 -10.39 5.21 -24.13
N ASP A 582 -9.32 5.77 -23.55
CA ASP A 582 -9.44 6.90 -22.62
C ASP A 582 -9.98 8.15 -23.32
N GLY A 583 -10.90 8.84 -22.66
CA GLY A 583 -11.57 10.03 -23.19
C GLY A 583 -12.67 9.74 -24.21
N GLN A 584 -12.95 8.47 -24.53
CA GLN A 584 -14.10 8.10 -25.35
C GLN A 584 -15.40 8.03 -24.52
N PHE A 585 -16.51 8.39 -25.16
CA PHE A 585 -17.85 8.38 -24.58
C PHE A 585 -18.75 7.41 -25.35
N ALA A 586 -19.32 6.46 -24.62
CA ALA A 586 -20.31 5.53 -25.12
C ALA A 586 -21.73 5.99 -24.75
N THR A 587 -22.65 5.93 -25.70
CA THR A 587 -24.09 6.12 -25.48
C THR A 587 -24.83 4.87 -25.94
N LEU A 588 -25.58 4.26 -25.03
CA LEU A 588 -26.32 3.02 -25.23
C LEU A 588 -27.81 3.30 -25.17
N ARG A 589 -28.54 2.87 -26.20
CA ARG A 589 -29.99 3.06 -26.37
C ARG A 589 -30.62 1.75 -26.85
N PRO A 590 -31.95 1.54 -26.68
CA PRO A 590 -32.61 0.34 -27.18
C PRO A 590 -32.46 0.16 -28.71
N GLU A 591 -32.32 1.26 -29.45
CA GLU A 591 -32.18 1.25 -30.91
C GLU A 591 -30.73 1.06 -31.39
N GLY A 592 -29.76 1.10 -30.48
CA GLY A 592 -28.34 0.90 -30.80
C GLY A 592 -27.38 1.66 -29.89
N TRP A 593 -26.13 1.71 -30.31
CA TRP A 593 -25.03 2.28 -29.54
C TRP A 593 -24.15 3.20 -30.40
N THR A 594 -23.51 4.17 -29.77
CA THR A 594 -22.53 5.05 -30.42
C THR A 594 -21.34 5.28 -29.50
N VAL A 595 -20.14 5.40 -30.09
CA VAL A 595 -18.93 5.84 -29.41
C VAL A 595 -18.41 7.11 -30.08
N THR A 596 -17.94 8.04 -29.26
CA THR A 596 -17.52 9.37 -29.69
C THR A 596 -16.31 9.82 -28.88
N ASP A 597 -15.52 10.75 -29.43
CA ASP A 597 -14.45 11.42 -28.69
C ASP A 597 -14.99 12.46 -27.71
N ALA A 598 -14.10 13.16 -27.00
CA ALA A 598 -14.47 14.20 -26.05
C ALA A 598 -15.24 15.38 -26.69
N ASP A 599 -14.94 15.71 -27.95
CA ASP A 599 -15.57 16.79 -28.71
C ASP A 599 -16.96 16.40 -29.28
N GLY A 600 -17.36 15.14 -29.12
CA GLY A 600 -18.64 14.59 -29.57
C GLY A 600 -18.64 14.10 -31.02
N SER A 601 -17.47 14.00 -31.66
CA SER A 601 -17.35 13.41 -33.00
C SER A 601 -17.35 11.89 -32.92
N PRO A 602 -17.93 11.16 -33.91
CA PRO A 602 -17.90 9.70 -33.94
C PRO A 602 -16.46 9.16 -33.89
N ALA A 603 -16.20 8.23 -32.97
CA ALA A 603 -14.93 7.52 -32.88
C ALA A 603 -14.93 6.29 -33.80
N ASP A 604 -13.78 5.98 -34.39
CA ASP A 604 -13.59 4.73 -35.12
C ASP A 604 -13.34 3.61 -34.11
N VAL A 605 -14.17 2.56 -34.13
CA VAL A 605 -14.14 1.47 -33.15
C VAL A 605 -14.30 0.13 -33.86
N GLU A 606 -13.50 -0.85 -33.44
CA GLU A 606 -13.52 -2.20 -34.00
C GLU A 606 -14.30 -3.15 -33.08
N VAL A 607 -15.24 -3.90 -33.66
CA VAL A 607 -15.93 -4.99 -32.97
C VAL A 607 -15.09 -6.24 -33.05
N THR A 608 -14.69 -6.77 -31.89
CA THR A 608 -13.86 -7.97 -31.76
C THR A 608 -14.65 -9.11 -31.13
N THR A 609 -14.58 -10.32 -31.67
CA THR A 609 -15.21 -11.50 -31.06
C THR A 609 -14.28 -12.20 -30.08
N VAL A 610 -14.70 -12.35 -28.82
CA VAL A 610 -13.94 -13.03 -27.76
C VAL A 610 -13.93 -14.53 -27.99
N ALA A 611 -12.73 -15.12 -28.03
CA ALA A 611 -12.53 -16.52 -28.41
C ALA A 611 -12.66 -17.54 -27.26
N TRP A 612 -12.93 -17.10 -26.02
CA TRP A 612 -12.85 -17.94 -24.81
C TRP A 612 -14.25 -18.36 -24.32
N ASP A 613 -14.33 -19.51 -23.64
CA ASP A 613 -15.60 -20.14 -23.21
C ASP A 613 -15.93 -19.82 -21.74
N PRO A 614 -17.15 -19.36 -21.41
CA PRO A 614 -17.62 -19.14 -20.02
C PRO A 614 -17.37 -20.30 -19.06
N GLU A 615 -17.44 -21.56 -19.51
CA GLU A 615 -17.21 -22.75 -18.65
C GLU A 615 -15.81 -22.77 -18.02
N GLN A 616 -14.84 -22.03 -18.59
CA GLN A 616 -13.48 -21.92 -18.05
C GLN A 616 -13.40 -21.06 -16.77
N THR A 617 -14.44 -20.29 -16.46
CA THR A 617 -14.47 -19.34 -15.33
C THR A 617 -15.16 -19.87 -14.07
N GLY A 618 -15.87 -21.01 -14.15
CA GLY A 618 -16.50 -21.68 -12.99
C GLY A 618 -15.54 -22.57 -12.19
N LYS A 619 -15.96 -23.08 -11.03
CA LYS A 619 -15.15 -24.01 -10.19
C LYS A 619 -15.09 -25.45 -10.71
N SER A 620 -15.92 -25.82 -11.68
CA SER A 620 -15.88 -27.12 -12.40
C SER A 620 -15.79 -28.36 -11.49
N GLY A 621 -16.45 -28.33 -10.32
CA GLY A 621 -16.48 -29.44 -9.36
C GLY A 621 -15.34 -29.46 -8.33
N TYR A 622 -14.43 -28.48 -8.34
CA TYR A 622 -13.40 -28.30 -7.31
C TYR A 622 -13.90 -27.39 -6.17
N ASP A 623 -13.40 -27.59 -4.96
CA ASP A 623 -13.77 -26.76 -3.80
C ASP A 623 -13.28 -25.31 -3.92
N HIS A 624 -12.12 -25.14 -4.56
CA HIS A 624 -11.39 -23.88 -4.68
C HIS A 624 -10.93 -23.64 -6.12
N PHE A 625 -11.01 -22.39 -6.61
CA PHE A 625 -10.45 -21.98 -7.90
C PHE A 625 -8.95 -22.29 -7.97
N MET A 626 -8.20 -22.02 -6.90
CA MET A 626 -6.77 -22.34 -6.87
C MET A 626 -6.51 -23.84 -7.10
N LEU A 627 -7.33 -24.73 -6.54
CA LEU A 627 -7.16 -26.17 -6.76
C LEU A 627 -7.47 -26.56 -8.21
N LYS A 628 -8.57 -26.02 -8.77
CA LYS A 628 -8.90 -26.18 -10.19
C LYS A 628 -7.74 -25.73 -11.06
N GLU A 629 -7.21 -24.54 -10.82
CA GLU A 629 -6.14 -23.95 -11.63
C GLU A 629 -4.83 -24.74 -11.53
N ILE A 630 -4.51 -25.29 -10.35
CA ILE A 630 -3.41 -26.25 -10.19
C ILE A 630 -3.62 -27.47 -11.10
N HIS A 631 -4.84 -28.01 -11.15
CA HIS A 631 -5.19 -29.17 -11.99
C HIS A 631 -5.34 -28.83 -13.47
N GLU A 632 -5.50 -27.55 -13.83
CA GLU A 632 -5.55 -27.08 -15.21
C GLU A 632 -4.16 -26.88 -15.84
N GLN A 633 -3.08 -26.92 -15.04
CA GLN A 633 -1.71 -26.74 -15.51
C GLN A 633 -1.35 -27.61 -16.73
N PRO A 634 -1.67 -28.92 -16.80
CA PRO A 634 -1.44 -29.72 -18.00
C PRO A 634 -2.07 -29.12 -19.26
N THR A 635 -3.29 -28.60 -19.16
CA THR A 635 -4.01 -28.00 -20.30
C THR A 635 -3.42 -26.64 -20.65
N ALA A 636 -3.15 -25.78 -19.66
CA ALA A 636 -2.51 -24.48 -19.85
C ALA A 636 -1.12 -24.60 -20.51
N LEU A 637 -0.32 -25.58 -20.10
CA LEU A 637 1.00 -25.85 -20.67
C LEU A 637 0.88 -26.35 -22.12
N ARG A 638 -0.08 -27.24 -22.42
CA ARG A 638 -0.38 -27.67 -23.80
C ARG A 638 -0.74 -26.48 -24.69
N GLN A 639 -1.57 -25.55 -24.20
CA GLN A 639 -1.95 -24.34 -24.93
C GLN A 639 -0.77 -23.40 -25.15
N CYS A 640 0.07 -23.21 -24.13
CA CYS A 640 1.29 -22.41 -24.22
C CYS A 640 2.28 -22.95 -25.27
N LEU A 641 2.37 -24.27 -25.43
CA LEU A 641 3.27 -24.95 -26.37
C LEU A 641 2.68 -25.15 -27.77
N SER A 642 1.35 -25.12 -27.88
CA SER A 642 0.64 -25.42 -29.12
C SER A 642 1.08 -24.52 -30.28
N GLY A 643 1.53 -25.15 -31.36
CA GLY A 643 2.04 -24.46 -32.55
C GLY A 643 3.42 -23.81 -32.38
N ARG A 644 4.09 -23.99 -31.22
CA ARG A 644 5.41 -23.41 -30.94
C ARG A 644 6.55 -24.42 -30.85
N VAL A 645 6.23 -25.70 -30.70
CA VAL A 645 7.20 -26.79 -30.58
C VAL A 645 6.93 -27.82 -31.67
N ASP A 646 7.92 -28.09 -32.53
CA ASP A 646 7.88 -29.13 -33.56
C ASP A 646 8.85 -30.26 -33.19
N GLU A 647 8.30 -31.39 -32.77
CA GLU A 647 9.06 -32.58 -32.39
C GLU A 647 9.76 -33.24 -33.59
N LEU A 648 9.13 -33.24 -34.77
CA LEU A 648 9.68 -33.87 -35.97
C LEU A 648 10.88 -33.11 -36.50
N ALA A 649 10.79 -31.78 -36.50
CA ALA A 649 11.91 -30.90 -36.84
C ALA A 649 12.95 -30.82 -35.70
N GLY A 650 12.51 -30.98 -34.45
CA GLY A 650 13.33 -30.72 -33.26
C GLY A 650 13.59 -29.23 -33.08
N GLU A 651 12.61 -28.40 -33.44
CA GLU A 651 12.73 -26.94 -33.51
C GLU A 651 11.65 -26.25 -32.66
N ILE A 652 11.99 -25.07 -32.15
CA ILE A 652 11.08 -24.16 -31.46
C ILE A 652 10.87 -22.96 -32.36
N THR A 653 9.61 -22.66 -32.66
CA THR A 653 9.20 -21.54 -33.52
C THR A 653 8.17 -20.71 -32.77
N VAL A 654 8.48 -19.44 -32.51
CA VAL A 654 7.55 -18.54 -31.82
C VAL A 654 7.34 -17.35 -32.73
N ALA A 655 6.27 -17.39 -33.52
CA ALA A 655 5.97 -16.38 -34.53
C ALA A 655 5.94 -14.96 -33.94
N GLU A 656 5.46 -14.83 -32.70
CA GLU A 656 5.43 -13.55 -31.97
C GLU A 656 6.83 -12.94 -31.74
N LEU A 657 7.89 -13.75 -31.82
CA LEU A 657 9.29 -13.37 -31.62
C LEU A 657 10.11 -13.37 -32.92
N ASP A 658 9.50 -13.61 -34.08
CA ASP A 658 10.23 -13.65 -35.37
C ASP A 658 10.82 -12.28 -35.69
N ALA A 659 10.09 -11.21 -35.36
CA ALA A 659 10.53 -9.83 -35.52
C ALA A 659 11.53 -9.35 -34.44
N LEU A 660 11.85 -10.19 -33.45
CA LEU A 660 12.76 -9.82 -32.37
C LEU A 660 14.22 -9.92 -32.83
N ASP A 661 14.90 -8.77 -32.79
CA ASP A 661 16.33 -8.66 -33.10
C ASP A 661 17.22 -9.45 -32.13
N SER A 662 18.51 -9.60 -32.48
CA SER A 662 19.52 -10.15 -31.57
C SER A 662 19.94 -9.09 -30.56
N PHE A 663 19.82 -9.38 -29.27
CA PHE A 663 20.22 -8.50 -28.17
C PHE A 663 21.43 -9.06 -27.41
N GLY A 664 22.35 -8.19 -27.02
CA GLY A 664 23.56 -8.57 -26.26
C GLY A 664 23.35 -8.63 -24.75
N SER A 665 22.21 -8.16 -24.24
CA SER A 665 21.82 -8.34 -22.82
C SER A 665 20.31 -8.24 -22.61
N VAL A 666 19.82 -8.79 -21.50
CA VAL A 666 18.40 -8.81 -21.13
C VAL A 666 18.19 -8.29 -19.72
N GLN A 667 17.22 -7.41 -19.53
CA GLN A 667 16.75 -7.00 -18.20
C GLN A 667 15.29 -7.44 -18.05
N LEU A 668 14.99 -8.23 -17.02
CA LEU A 668 13.64 -8.67 -16.71
C LEU A 668 13.08 -7.83 -15.56
N VAL A 669 11.84 -7.35 -15.69
CA VAL A 669 11.14 -6.56 -14.67
C VAL A 669 9.77 -7.17 -14.38
N ALA A 670 9.45 -7.33 -13.10
CA ALA A 670 8.18 -7.93 -12.66
C ALA A 670 7.95 -7.72 -11.15
N CYS A 671 6.77 -8.11 -10.68
CA CYS A 671 6.38 -8.11 -9.27
C CYS A 671 5.93 -9.52 -8.82
N GLY A 672 6.07 -9.81 -7.52
CA GLY A 672 5.52 -11.02 -6.87
C GLY A 672 5.90 -12.34 -7.56
N THR A 673 4.93 -13.22 -7.79
CA THR A 673 5.14 -14.51 -8.48
C THR A 673 5.80 -14.36 -9.87
N SER A 674 5.44 -13.31 -10.63
CA SER A 674 6.07 -13.05 -11.93
C SER A 674 7.53 -12.60 -11.80
N TYR A 675 7.93 -12.00 -10.67
CA TYR A 675 9.35 -11.73 -10.37
C TYR A 675 10.14 -13.02 -10.13
N HIS A 676 9.56 -14.03 -9.48
CA HIS A 676 10.20 -15.35 -9.38
C HIS A 676 10.35 -16.01 -10.76
N ALA A 677 9.36 -15.86 -11.65
CA ALA A 677 9.50 -16.31 -13.03
C ALA A 677 10.63 -15.55 -13.76
N ALA A 678 10.72 -14.23 -13.57
CA ALA A 678 11.79 -13.41 -14.12
C ALA A 678 13.19 -13.83 -13.63
N LEU A 679 13.36 -14.17 -12.34
CA LEU A 679 14.61 -14.72 -11.80
C LEU A 679 14.99 -16.06 -12.47
N TYR A 680 14.01 -16.91 -12.71
CA TYR A 680 14.19 -18.15 -13.46
C TYR A 680 14.62 -17.87 -14.91
N GLY A 681 13.95 -16.95 -15.61
CA GLY A 681 14.32 -16.52 -16.96
C GLY A 681 15.72 -15.91 -17.06
N ALA A 682 16.11 -15.08 -16.09
CA ALA A 682 17.47 -14.55 -16.00
C ALA A 682 18.51 -15.67 -15.87
N THR A 683 18.24 -16.67 -15.03
CA THR A 683 19.12 -17.83 -14.84
C THR A 683 19.25 -18.64 -16.14
N LEU A 684 18.15 -18.86 -16.87
CA LEU A 684 18.18 -19.54 -18.17
C LEU A 684 19.11 -18.84 -19.17
N LEU A 685 18.94 -17.53 -19.34
CA LEU A 685 19.73 -16.73 -20.28
C LEU A 685 21.22 -16.71 -19.90
N GLN A 686 21.52 -16.55 -18.60
CA GLN A 686 22.90 -16.60 -18.09
C GLN A 686 23.58 -17.94 -18.38
N GLN A 687 22.87 -19.05 -18.22
CA GLN A 687 23.37 -20.39 -18.52
C GLN A 687 23.57 -20.63 -20.02
N GLN A 688 23.10 -19.73 -20.88
CA GLN A 688 23.34 -19.71 -22.33
C GLN A 688 24.36 -18.65 -22.76
N GLY A 689 25.04 -18.02 -21.79
CA GLY A 689 26.05 -17.01 -22.03
C GLY A 689 25.50 -15.61 -22.33
N ILE A 690 24.20 -15.38 -22.13
CA ILE A 690 23.56 -14.09 -22.33
C ILE A 690 23.52 -13.34 -20.99
N PRO A 691 24.15 -12.15 -20.88
CA PRO A 691 24.04 -11.32 -19.68
C PRO A 691 22.57 -10.98 -19.40
N ALA A 692 22.05 -11.44 -18.27
CA ALA A 692 20.67 -11.19 -17.87
C ALA A 692 20.53 -10.86 -16.38
N GLN A 693 19.56 -10.03 -16.02
CA GLN A 693 19.24 -9.69 -14.62
C GLN A 693 17.73 -9.51 -14.45
N ALA A 694 17.17 -9.99 -13.35
CA ALA A 694 15.80 -9.68 -12.93
C ALA A 694 15.81 -8.62 -11.82
N THR A 695 14.93 -7.63 -11.94
CA THR A 695 14.76 -6.54 -10.97
C THR A 695 13.27 -6.43 -10.61
N LEU A 696 12.96 -6.12 -9.36
CA LEU A 696 11.60 -5.78 -8.97
C LEU A 696 11.16 -4.52 -9.73
N ALA A 697 9.95 -4.50 -10.28
CA ALA A 697 9.55 -3.43 -11.20
C ALA A 697 9.49 -2.04 -10.54
N ASN A 698 9.03 -1.95 -9.29
CA ASN A 698 9.00 -0.71 -8.50
C ASN A 698 10.42 -0.14 -8.26
N GLU A 699 11.40 -1.01 -8.00
CA GLU A 699 12.81 -0.62 -7.87
C GLU A 699 13.39 -0.17 -9.21
N TYR A 700 13.05 -0.86 -10.30
CA TYR A 700 13.49 -0.48 -11.64
C TYR A 700 12.95 0.89 -12.06
N ALA A 701 11.69 1.20 -11.74
CA ALA A 701 11.10 2.49 -12.04
C ALA A 701 11.76 3.65 -11.30
N THR A 702 12.33 3.38 -10.11
CA THR A 702 12.99 4.39 -9.27
C THR A 702 14.49 4.51 -9.59
N ALA A 703 15.16 3.38 -9.74
CA ALA A 703 16.60 3.29 -9.95
C ALA A 703 16.92 2.24 -11.06
N PRO A 704 16.59 2.55 -12.33
CA PRO A 704 16.77 1.59 -13.41
C PRO A 704 18.23 1.22 -13.62
N ALA A 705 18.45 -0.06 -13.90
CA ALA A 705 19.79 -0.61 -14.11
C ALA A 705 20.48 0.05 -15.33
N PRO A 706 21.82 0.26 -15.30
CA PRO A 706 22.55 0.77 -16.44
C PRO A 706 22.33 -0.13 -17.67
N ARG A 707 21.91 0.47 -18.80
CA ARG A 707 21.65 -0.25 -20.05
C ARG A 707 22.77 -0.07 -21.06
N ARG A 708 22.96 -1.09 -21.90
CA ARG A 708 23.68 -0.98 -23.17
C ARG A 708 22.70 -0.68 -24.30
N ALA A 709 23.22 -0.23 -25.46
CA ALA A 709 22.38 0.08 -26.62
C ALA A 709 21.63 -1.15 -27.18
N ASP A 710 22.11 -2.36 -26.88
CA ASP A 710 21.59 -3.66 -27.32
C ASP A 710 20.90 -4.43 -26.17
N THR A 711 20.19 -3.73 -25.29
CA THR A 711 19.47 -4.33 -24.14
C THR A 711 17.99 -4.52 -24.48
N LEU A 712 17.50 -5.74 -24.34
CA LEU A 712 16.06 -6.04 -24.33
C LEU A 712 15.51 -5.92 -22.91
N VAL A 713 14.43 -5.17 -22.71
CA VAL A 713 13.72 -5.13 -21.43
C VAL A 713 12.44 -5.96 -21.52
N VAL A 714 12.31 -6.96 -20.65
CA VAL A 714 11.20 -7.91 -20.65
C VAL A 714 10.35 -7.71 -19.40
N GLY A 715 9.10 -7.28 -19.58
CA GLY A 715 8.11 -7.18 -18.52
C GLY A 715 7.36 -8.50 -18.37
N VAL A 716 7.50 -9.18 -17.22
CA VAL A 716 6.76 -10.42 -16.95
C VAL A 716 5.58 -10.10 -16.04
N THR A 717 4.37 -10.34 -16.53
CA THR A 717 3.13 -10.00 -15.81
C THR A 717 2.01 -10.95 -16.19
N GLN A 718 1.17 -11.38 -15.24
CA GLN A 718 0.02 -12.21 -15.57
C GLN A 718 -1.08 -11.39 -16.23
N SER A 719 -1.46 -10.25 -15.62
CA SER A 719 -2.60 -9.44 -16.06
C SER A 719 -2.25 -8.51 -17.21
N GLY A 720 -0.99 -8.10 -17.33
CA GLY A 720 -0.61 -7.01 -18.24
C GLY A 720 -1.01 -5.61 -17.76
N GLU A 721 -1.58 -5.51 -16.56
CA GLU A 721 -2.11 -4.26 -15.97
C GLU A 721 -1.37 -3.86 -14.68
N THR A 722 -0.33 -4.59 -14.27
CA THR A 722 0.39 -4.30 -13.04
C THR A 722 1.11 -2.96 -13.12
N ALA A 723 0.73 -1.98 -12.30
CA ALA A 723 1.17 -0.59 -12.41
C ALA A 723 2.69 -0.43 -12.39
N ASP A 724 3.36 -1.04 -11.41
CA ASP A 724 4.83 -1.00 -11.30
C ASP A 724 5.51 -1.58 -12.55
N THR A 725 4.99 -2.69 -13.08
CA THR A 725 5.53 -3.33 -14.29
C THR A 725 5.33 -2.44 -15.51
N LEU A 726 4.14 -1.84 -15.66
CA LEU A 726 3.85 -0.87 -16.72
C LEU A 726 4.77 0.34 -16.63
N ARG A 727 4.97 0.90 -15.43
CA ARG A 727 5.87 2.02 -15.19
C ARG A 727 7.32 1.66 -15.54
N ALA A 728 7.79 0.49 -15.14
CA ALA A 728 9.14 0.01 -15.49
C ALA A 728 9.31 -0.15 -17.01
N LEU A 729 8.29 -0.66 -17.71
CA LEU A 729 8.28 -0.79 -19.17
C LEU A 729 8.26 0.58 -19.87
N ARG A 730 7.41 1.50 -19.43
CA ARG A 730 7.34 2.88 -19.92
C ARG A 730 8.65 3.62 -19.70
N GLU A 731 9.29 3.44 -18.54
CA GLU A 731 10.60 4.03 -18.23
C GLU A 731 11.70 3.45 -19.14
N ALA A 732 11.71 2.13 -19.35
CA ALA A 732 12.63 1.49 -20.28
C ALA A 732 12.47 2.03 -21.71
N ARG A 733 11.22 2.15 -22.18
CA ARG A 733 10.86 2.65 -23.51
C ARG A 733 11.17 4.14 -23.67
N GLY A 734 10.89 4.97 -22.66
CA GLY A 734 11.22 6.40 -22.64
C GLY A 734 12.74 6.64 -22.74
N ARG A 735 13.52 5.64 -22.34
CA ARG A 735 14.96 5.60 -22.52
C ARG A 735 15.40 4.93 -23.84
N GLY A 736 14.49 4.56 -24.73
CA GLY A 736 14.79 3.95 -26.02
C GLY A 736 15.30 2.52 -25.96
N ALA A 737 14.98 1.76 -24.90
CA ALA A 737 15.17 0.32 -24.91
C ALA A 737 14.03 -0.37 -25.68
N THR A 738 14.33 -1.47 -26.36
CA THR A 738 13.30 -2.35 -26.92
C THR A 738 12.62 -3.11 -25.79
N THR A 739 11.31 -3.19 -25.84
CA THR A 739 10.46 -3.76 -24.78
C THR A 739 9.67 -4.97 -25.26
N LEU A 740 9.58 -6.00 -24.42
CA LEU A 740 8.79 -7.21 -24.65
C LEU A 740 7.90 -7.48 -23.43
N ALA A 741 6.59 -7.60 -23.63
CA ALA A 741 5.67 -8.06 -22.61
C ALA A 741 5.53 -9.60 -22.67
N VAL A 742 5.75 -10.31 -21.56
CA VAL A 742 5.37 -11.72 -21.39
C VAL A 742 4.11 -11.75 -20.53
N THR A 743 2.95 -11.95 -21.17
CA THR A 743 1.63 -11.76 -20.53
C THR A 743 0.61 -12.87 -20.84
N ASN A 744 -0.41 -13.01 -20.00
CA ASN A 744 -1.50 -13.95 -20.25
C ASN A 744 -2.69 -13.31 -20.98
N VAL A 745 -2.94 -12.04 -20.71
CA VAL A 745 -4.12 -11.32 -21.22
C VAL A 745 -3.79 -10.72 -22.58
N VAL A 746 -4.53 -11.17 -23.60
CA VAL A 746 -4.46 -10.64 -24.97
C VAL A 746 -4.88 -9.19 -24.95
N ASP A 747 -4.15 -8.35 -25.68
CA ASP A 747 -4.37 -6.90 -25.78
C ASP A 747 -4.40 -6.17 -24.44
N SER A 748 -3.78 -6.71 -23.39
CA SER A 748 -3.53 -5.95 -22.15
C SER A 748 -2.69 -4.69 -22.40
N THR A 749 -2.73 -3.73 -21.48
CA THR A 749 -1.97 -2.48 -21.60
C THR A 749 -0.48 -2.73 -21.86
N ALA A 750 0.14 -3.68 -21.15
CA ALA A 750 1.53 -4.06 -21.41
C ALA A 750 1.75 -4.62 -22.83
N ALA A 751 0.81 -5.42 -23.35
CA ALA A 751 0.89 -5.98 -24.70
C ALA A 751 0.77 -4.90 -25.78
N ARG A 752 -0.07 -3.87 -25.56
CA ARG A 752 -0.26 -2.75 -26.48
C ARG A 752 0.89 -1.74 -26.45
N GLU A 753 1.48 -1.51 -25.28
CA GLU A 753 2.51 -0.48 -25.11
C GLU A 753 3.94 -0.94 -25.40
N CYS A 754 4.22 -2.25 -25.31
CA CYS A 754 5.52 -2.81 -25.64
C CYS A 754 5.74 -2.96 -27.15
N ASP A 755 7.00 -3.00 -27.58
CA ASP A 755 7.37 -3.22 -28.99
C ASP A 755 7.01 -4.65 -29.46
N HIS A 756 7.02 -5.61 -28.52
CA HIS A 756 6.68 -7.00 -28.74
C HIS A 756 5.84 -7.56 -27.59
N ALA A 757 5.05 -8.62 -27.86
CA ALA A 757 4.29 -9.34 -26.85
C ALA A 757 4.39 -10.86 -27.06
N LEU A 758 4.68 -11.60 -25.98
CA LEU A 758 4.67 -13.06 -25.92
C LEU A 758 3.56 -13.54 -25.00
N TYR A 759 2.54 -14.17 -25.57
CA TYR A 759 1.40 -14.66 -24.80
C TYR A 759 1.65 -16.04 -24.19
N ILE A 760 1.45 -16.19 -22.87
CA ILE A 760 1.61 -17.49 -22.19
C ILE A 760 0.41 -18.42 -22.38
N ARG A 761 -0.76 -17.90 -22.82
CA ARG A 761 -1.96 -18.68 -23.20
C ARG A 761 -2.42 -19.69 -22.14
N ALA A 762 -2.43 -19.30 -20.87
CA ALA A 762 -2.85 -20.17 -19.76
C ALA A 762 -4.37 -20.19 -19.51
N GLY A 763 -5.13 -19.37 -20.26
CA GLY A 763 -6.55 -19.11 -20.01
C GLY A 763 -6.78 -18.22 -18.77
N PRO A 764 -8.05 -17.88 -18.45
CA PRO A 764 -8.39 -17.06 -17.28
C PRO A 764 -7.90 -17.69 -15.98
N GLU A 765 -7.34 -16.90 -15.07
CA GLU A 765 -6.94 -17.34 -13.72
C GLU A 765 -7.65 -16.44 -12.71
N VAL A 766 -8.54 -17.04 -11.92
CA VAL A 766 -9.47 -16.38 -10.98
C VAL A 766 -8.87 -16.34 -9.57
N GLY A 767 -8.23 -17.42 -9.11
CA GLY A 767 -7.63 -17.50 -7.78
C GLY A 767 -6.57 -16.42 -7.58
N VAL A 768 -6.61 -15.69 -6.46
CA VAL A 768 -5.67 -14.57 -6.20
C VAL A 768 -4.22 -15.03 -6.28
N ALA A 769 -3.89 -16.17 -5.65
CA ALA A 769 -2.56 -16.75 -5.73
C ALA A 769 -2.33 -17.37 -7.12
N ALA A 770 -1.39 -16.83 -7.88
CA ALA A 770 -1.03 -17.35 -9.20
C ALA A 770 -0.53 -18.80 -9.15
N THR A 771 -0.98 -19.63 -10.10
CA THR A 771 -0.62 -21.06 -10.20
C THR A 771 -0.24 -21.43 -11.64
N LYS A 772 -1.22 -21.69 -12.51
CA LYS A 772 -1.01 -22.05 -13.92
C LYS A 772 -0.34 -20.97 -14.74
N THR A 773 -0.50 -19.71 -14.35
CA THR A 773 0.18 -18.60 -15.02
C THR A 773 1.68 -18.59 -14.70
N PHE A 774 2.10 -18.99 -13.50
CA PHE A 774 3.52 -19.16 -13.17
C PHE A 774 4.16 -20.28 -13.99
N SER A 775 3.53 -21.46 -14.05
CA SER A 775 4.06 -22.59 -14.85
C SER A 775 4.16 -22.24 -16.33
N SER A 776 3.17 -21.54 -16.89
CA SER A 776 3.18 -21.11 -18.28
C SER A 776 4.19 -19.97 -18.52
N GLN A 777 4.44 -19.09 -17.56
CA GLN A 777 5.53 -18.12 -17.61
C GLN A 777 6.90 -18.80 -17.69
N LEU A 778 7.15 -19.84 -16.88
CA LEU A 778 8.38 -20.63 -16.93
C LEU A 778 8.58 -21.30 -18.30
N VAL A 779 7.51 -21.81 -18.92
CA VAL A 779 7.57 -22.35 -20.28
C VAL A 779 7.84 -21.25 -21.30
N ALA A 780 7.11 -20.14 -21.28
CA ALA A 780 7.31 -19.03 -22.21
C ALA A 780 8.74 -18.47 -22.14
N LEU A 781 9.32 -18.38 -20.93
CA LEU A 781 10.71 -17.96 -20.72
C LEU A 781 11.73 -18.98 -21.22
N ASN A 782 11.42 -20.28 -21.20
CA ASN A 782 12.24 -21.30 -21.89
C ASN A 782 12.23 -21.08 -23.41
N LEU A 783 11.07 -20.80 -24.00
CA LEU A 783 10.94 -20.52 -25.44
C LEU A 783 11.71 -19.25 -25.83
N LEU A 784 11.58 -18.18 -25.04
CA LEU A 784 12.33 -16.95 -25.22
C LEU A 784 13.83 -17.20 -25.12
N ALA A 785 14.29 -17.91 -24.08
CA ALA A 785 15.71 -18.21 -23.90
C ALA A 785 16.29 -19.02 -25.07
N ASP A 786 15.56 -20.02 -25.59
CA ASP A 786 15.99 -20.77 -26.78
C ASP A 786 16.09 -19.86 -28.02
N ARG A 787 15.10 -18.99 -28.24
CA ARG A 787 15.09 -18.04 -29.36
C ARG A 787 16.23 -17.03 -29.32
N MET A 788 16.68 -16.66 -28.11
CA MET A 788 17.80 -15.73 -27.92
C MET A 788 19.17 -16.42 -27.96
N THR A 789 19.22 -17.75 -27.82
CA THR A 789 20.48 -18.50 -27.73
C THR A 789 21.14 -18.68 -29.09
N THR A 790 22.46 -18.45 -29.16
CA THR A 790 23.25 -18.69 -30.37
C THR A 790 23.55 -20.19 -30.57
N SER A 791 23.81 -20.61 -31.81
CA SER A 791 23.94 -22.03 -32.20
C SER A 791 24.98 -22.85 -31.44
N ALA A 792 25.97 -22.22 -30.78
CA ALA A 792 27.00 -22.92 -30.01
C ALA A 792 26.50 -23.54 -28.68
N TYR A 793 25.38 -23.06 -28.13
CA TYR A 793 24.79 -23.54 -26.87
C TYR A 793 23.40 -24.18 -27.05
N ARG A 794 22.86 -24.12 -28.28
CA ARG A 794 21.51 -24.59 -28.59
C ARG A 794 21.53 -26.11 -28.79
N ASN A 795 20.93 -26.85 -27.86
CA ASN A 795 20.55 -28.25 -28.07
C ASN A 795 19.02 -28.36 -27.99
N PRO A 796 18.30 -27.95 -29.04
CA PRO A 796 16.85 -27.80 -28.99
C PRO A 796 16.15 -29.15 -28.93
N ARG A 797 16.74 -30.25 -29.43
CA ARG A 797 16.08 -31.56 -29.49
C ARG A 797 15.71 -32.12 -28.12
N ASP A 798 16.65 -32.09 -27.17
CA ASP A 798 16.40 -32.61 -25.81
C ASP A 798 15.41 -31.71 -25.05
N LEU A 799 15.50 -30.39 -25.25
CA LEU A 799 14.56 -29.44 -24.64
C LEU A 799 13.15 -29.55 -25.25
N VAL A 800 13.04 -29.74 -26.57
CA VAL A 800 11.79 -29.93 -27.30
C VAL A 800 11.05 -31.16 -26.79
N ALA A 801 11.76 -32.30 -26.68
CA ALA A 801 11.18 -33.52 -26.11
C ALA A 801 10.69 -33.27 -24.67
N ALA A 802 11.50 -32.63 -23.84
CA ALA A 802 11.14 -32.34 -22.45
C ALA A 802 9.95 -31.39 -22.32
N LEU A 803 9.85 -30.35 -23.15
CA LEU A 803 8.71 -29.43 -23.16
C LEU A 803 7.42 -30.13 -23.63
N ARG A 804 7.52 -31.03 -24.61
CA ARG A 804 6.39 -31.84 -25.10
C ARG A 804 5.86 -32.80 -24.04
N ASP A 805 6.76 -33.40 -23.26
CA ASP A 805 6.41 -34.35 -22.19
C ASP A 805 5.90 -33.67 -20.92
N LEU A 806 6.29 -32.42 -20.69
CA LEU A 806 6.01 -31.68 -19.46
C LEU A 806 4.52 -31.68 -19.05
N PRO A 807 3.53 -31.44 -19.94
CA PRO A 807 2.12 -31.51 -19.55
C PRO A 807 1.70 -32.87 -18.99
N GLY A 808 2.20 -33.96 -19.57
CA GLY A 808 1.93 -35.32 -19.09
C GLY A 808 2.62 -35.60 -17.76
N GLN A 809 3.85 -35.11 -17.58
CA GLN A 809 4.57 -35.23 -16.31
C GLN A 809 3.90 -34.43 -15.18
N VAL A 810 3.34 -33.24 -15.47
CA VAL A 810 2.53 -32.51 -14.50
C VAL A 810 1.29 -33.30 -14.12
N GLN A 811 0.61 -33.94 -15.08
CA GLN A 811 -0.52 -34.82 -14.78
C GLN A 811 -0.10 -35.96 -13.83
N THR A 812 1.05 -36.61 -14.07
CA THR A 812 1.59 -37.62 -13.16
C THR A 812 1.82 -37.08 -11.75
N VAL A 813 2.36 -35.86 -11.60
CA VAL A 813 2.52 -35.23 -10.28
C VAL A 813 1.17 -35.02 -9.60
N LEU A 814 0.15 -34.55 -10.32
CA LEU A 814 -1.19 -34.33 -9.77
C LEU A 814 -1.85 -35.64 -9.31
N ASP A 815 -1.70 -36.71 -10.10
CA ASP A 815 -2.30 -38.02 -9.82
C ASP A 815 -1.62 -38.73 -8.64
N ASP A 816 -0.29 -38.62 -8.54
CA ASP A 816 0.53 -39.39 -7.60
C ASP A 816 0.97 -38.60 -6.36
N SER A 817 0.66 -37.31 -6.26
CA SER A 817 1.17 -36.47 -5.16
C SER A 817 0.70 -36.97 -3.80
N ARG A 818 1.67 -37.04 -2.87
CA ARG A 818 1.43 -37.34 -1.46
C ARG A 818 1.39 -36.10 -0.57
N ALA A 819 1.37 -34.90 -1.17
CA ALA A 819 1.42 -33.63 -0.45
C ALA A 819 0.37 -33.57 0.67
N ALA A 820 -0.89 -33.93 0.38
CA ALA A 820 -1.97 -33.94 1.36
C ALA A 820 -1.66 -34.77 2.63
N SER A 821 -0.97 -35.91 2.47
CA SER A 821 -0.61 -36.78 3.60
C SER A 821 0.63 -36.31 4.35
N VAL A 822 1.57 -35.68 3.65
CA VAL A 822 2.83 -35.20 4.25
C VAL A 822 2.59 -33.96 5.11
N VAL A 823 1.67 -33.08 4.70
CA VAL A 823 1.49 -31.79 5.38
C VAL A 823 0.81 -31.89 6.75
N ASP A 824 0.08 -32.98 7.02
CA ASP A 824 -0.61 -33.17 8.31
C ASP A 824 0.40 -33.21 9.49
N GLU A 825 1.65 -33.61 9.25
CA GLU A 825 2.73 -33.64 10.26
C GLU A 825 3.40 -32.28 10.47
N TYR A 826 3.13 -31.31 9.58
CA TYR A 826 3.82 -30.02 9.52
C TYR A 826 2.90 -28.83 9.74
N LEU A 827 1.73 -29.04 10.33
CA LEU A 827 0.83 -27.95 10.75
C LEU A 827 1.40 -27.22 11.98
N ASP A 828 0.99 -25.96 12.16
CA ASP A 828 1.25 -25.13 13.34
C ASP A 828 2.74 -25.00 13.76
N ARG A 829 3.64 -24.84 12.78
CA ARG A 829 5.09 -24.65 13.02
C ARG A 829 5.47 -23.18 13.10
N THR A 830 6.65 -22.91 13.67
CA THR A 830 7.09 -21.53 13.94
C THR A 830 7.55 -20.78 12.69
N ALA A 831 8.15 -21.51 11.75
CA ALA A 831 8.55 -21.01 10.44
C ALA A 831 8.70 -22.18 9.46
N TYR A 832 8.65 -21.88 8.17
CA TYR A 832 8.74 -22.87 7.09
C TYR A 832 9.77 -22.42 6.06
N PHE A 833 10.82 -23.19 5.85
CA PHE A 833 11.87 -22.83 4.91
C PHE A 833 11.76 -23.62 3.62
N PHE A 834 11.97 -22.93 2.50
CA PHE A 834 11.99 -23.53 1.17
C PHE A 834 13.37 -23.30 0.58
N VAL A 835 14.04 -24.34 0.10
CA VAL A 835 15.40 -24.22 -0.40
C VAL A 835 15.59 -24.87 -1.76
N GLY A 836 16.33 -24.17 -2.61
CA GLY A 836 16.66 -24.61 -3.95
C GLY A 836 17.96 -23.99 -4.43
N ARG A 837 18.49 -24.52 -5.54
CA ARG A 837 19.74 -24.05 -6.16
C ARG A 837 19.54 -23.89 -7.67
N THR A 838 20.21 -22.90 -8.26
CA THR A 838 20.13 -22.62 -9.70
C THR A 838 18.67 -22.40 -10.12
N TYR A 839 18.12 -23.23 -11.01
CA TYR A 839 16.74 -23.13 -11.48
C TYR A 839 15.69 -23.36 -10.38
N HIS A 840 16.06 -24.07 -9.31
CA HIS A 840 15.16 -24.37 -8.21
C HIS A 840 15.11 -23.25 -7.17
N HIS A 841 16.07 -22.31 -7.16
CA HIS A 841 16.04 -21.20 -6.21
C HIS A 841 14.80 -20.30 -6.39
N PRO A 842 14.47 -19.83 -7.61
CA PRO A 842 13.23 -19.08 -7.83
C PRO A 842 11.97 -19.89 -7.48
N VAL A 843 11.98 -21.21 -7.70
CA VAL A 843 10.86 -22.09 -7.32
C VAL A 843 10.71 -22.23 -5.80
N ALA A 844 11.82 -22.24 -5.06
CA ALA A 844 11.79 -22.21 -3.60
C ALA A 844 11.22 -20.89 -3.07
N LEU A 845 11.61 -19.75 -3.67
CA LEU A 845 11.02 -18.45 -3.37
C LEU A 845 9.50 -18.44 -3.65
N GLU A 846 9.10 -19.02 -4.78
CA GLU A 846 7.68 -19.13 -5.14
C GLU A 846 6.89 -20.03 -4.19
N GLY A 847 7.44 -21.20 -3.82
CA GLY A 847 6.81 -22.09 -2.84
C GLY A 847 6.59 -21.39 -1.50
N ALA A 848 7.59 -20.65 -1.01
CA ALA A 848 7.47 -19.84 0.21
C ALA A 848 6.44 -18.70 0.06
N LEU A 849 6.35 -18.07 -1.12
CA LEU A 849 5.35 -17.03 -1.37
C LEU A 849 3.94 -17.59 -1.38
N LYS A 850 3.68 -18.69 -2.11
CA LYS A 850 2.37 -19.37 -2.09
C LYS A 850 1.99 -19.74 -0.67
N PHE A 851 2.90 -20.37 0.07
CA PHE A 851 2.66 -20.73 1.47
C PHE A 851 2.23 -19.51 2.29
N LYS A 852 3.02 -18.42 2.27
CA LYS A 852 2.65 -17.15 2.96
C LYS A 852 1.29 -16.60 2.55
N GLU A 853 0.99 -16.59 1.25
CA GLU A 853 -0.21 -15.97 0.70
C GLU A 853 -1.49 -16.64 1.18
N ILE A 854 -1.53 -17.98 1.20
CA ILE A 854 -2.78 -18.73 1.46
C ILE A 854 -2.84 -19.40 2.83
N THR A 855 -1.72 -19.78 3.43
CA THR A 855 -1.71 -20.38 4.79
C THR A 855 -1.65 -19.31 5.88
N TYR A 856 -1.05 -18.15 5.55
CA TYR A 856 -0.68 -17.06 6.44
C TYR A 856 0.44 -17.38 7.44
N GLU A 857 1.10 -18.52 7.26
CA GLU A 857 2.23 -18.92 8.07
C GLU A 857 3.52 -18.25 7.57
N HIS A 858 4.49 -18.13 8.47
CA HIS A 858 5.76 -17.51 8.13
C HIS A 858 6.61 -18.49 7.30
N ALA A 859 6.66 -18.26 5.98
CA ALA A 859 7.52 -19.01 5.08
C ALA A 859 8.56 -18.14 4.37
N GLU A 860 9.77 -18.68 4.24
CA GLU A 860 10.89 -17.98 3.60
C GLU A 860 11.63 -18.92 2.64
N GLY A 861 11.96 -18.39 1.46
CA GLY A 861 12.69 -19.12 0.43
C GLY A 861 14.14 -18.68 0.39
N PHE A 862 15.07 -19.64 0.27
CA PHE A 862 16.50 -19.37 0.25
C PHE A 862 17.22 -20.10 -0.89
N ALA A 863 18.29 -19.48 -1.37
CA ALA A 863 19.32 -20.23 -2.07
C ALA A 863 19.95 -21.21 -1.07
N ALA A 864 19.94 -22.50 -1.37
CA ALA A 864 20.34 -23.55 -0.42
C ALA A 864 21.73 -23.31 0.19
N GLY A 865 22.68 -22.76 -0.60
CA GLY A 865 24.03 -22.46 -0.15
C GLY A 865 24.14 -21.32 0.86
N GLU A 866 23.15 -20.44 0.94
CA GLU A 866 23.14 -19.26 1.84
C GLU A 866 22.67 -19.59 3.25
N LEU A 867 22.05 -20.77 3.47
CA LEU A 867 21.59 -21.17 4.81
C LEU A 867 22.68 -20.98 5.86
N LYS A 868 23.89 -21.50 5.61
CA LYS A 868 25.02 -21.42 6.54
C LYS A 868 25.57 -20.01 6.79
N HIS A 869 25.15 -19.01 6.02
CA HIS A 869 25.62 -17.63 6.12
C HIS A 869 24.73 -16.74 6.99
N GLY A 870 23.83 -17.34 7.78
CA GLY A 870 22.99 -16.64 8.76
C GLY A 870 21.66 -17.35 9.03
N PRO A 871 20.85 -17.64 8.00
CA PRO A 871 19.50 -18.24 8.16
C PRO A 871 19.47 -19.56 8.93
N LEU A 872 20.55 -20.35 8.89
CA LEU A 872 20.68 -21.61 9.61
C LEU A 872 20.61 -21.43 11.15
N ALA A 873 20.79 -20.21 11.67
CA ALA A 873 20.56 -19.89 13.08
C ALA A 873 19.08 -19.96 13.49
N LEU A 874 18.15 -19.90 12.53
CA LEU A 874 16.70 -20.01 12.74
C LEU A 874 16.18 -21.45 12.57
N VAL A 875 17.03 -22.37 12.12
CA VAL A 875 16.67 -23.76 11.88
C VAL A 875 16.66 -24.53 13.20
N THR A 876 15.49 -25.05 13.56
CA THR A 876 15.23 -25.85 14.76
C THR A 876 14.32 -27.03 14.41
N ALA A 877 14.03 -27.90 15.37
CA ALA A 877 13.05 -28.99 15.21
C ALA A 877 11.62 -28.51 14.86
N ASP A 878 11.30 -27.22 15.06
CA ASP A 878 10.03 -26.60 14.70
C ASP A 878 10.11 -25.76 13.41
N THR A 879 11.14 -25.98 12.59
CA THR A 879 11.36 -25.29 11.31
C THR A 879 11.43 -26.30 10.17
N PRO A 880 10.30 -26.78 9.61
CA PRO A 880 10.33 -27.69 8.47
C PRO A 880 11.00 -27.05 7.26
N VAL A 881 11.84 -27.83 6.58
CA VAL A 881 12.58 -27.40 5.38
C VAL A 881 12.15 -28.21 4.16
N PHE A 882 11.50 -27.55 3.21
CA PHE A 882 11.16 -28.10 1.90
C PHE A 882 12.34 -27.90 0.94
N ALA A 883 13.05 -28.97 0.63
CA ALA A 883 14.25 -28.93 -0.20
C ALA A 883 14.00 -29.52 -1.60
N VAL A 884 14.25 -28.72 -2.64
CA VAL A 884 14.12 -29.18 -4.04
C VAL A 884 15.47 -29.71 -4.54
N VAL A 885 15.53 -31.01 -4.85
CA VAL A 885 16.76 -31.69 -5.29
C VAL A 885 16.46 -32.66 -6.43
N THR A 886 16.96 -32.36 -7.63
CA THR A 886 16.75 -33.17 -8.84
C THR A 886 18.08 -33.48 -9.52
N GLY A 887 18.18 -34.64 -10.16
CA GLY A 887 19.38 -35.09 -10.85
C GLY A 887 20.53 -35.48 -9.91
N THR A 888 21.70 -35.76 -10.50
CA THR A 888 22.89 -36.24 -9.78
C THR A 888 24.10 -35.32 -9.95
N ASP A 889 23.90 -34.12 -10.49
CA ASP A 889 24.99 -33.19 -10.80
C ASP A 889 25.59 -32.54 -9.54
N GLU A 890 26.62 -31.71 -9.74
CA GLU A 890 27.29 -31.02 -8.65
C GLU A 890 26.32 -30.12 -7.85
N ALA A 891 25.32 -29.53 -8.52
CA ALA A 891 24.31 -28.70 -7.86
C ALA A 891 23.44 -29.54 -6.91
N ALA A 892 22.97 -30.71 -7.35
CA ALA A 892 22.24 -31.66 -6.51
C ALA A 892 23.07 -32.11 -5.30
N GLN A 893 24.33 -32.52 -5.52
CA GLN A 893 25.23 -32.96 -4.44
C GLN A 893 25.47 -31.85 -3.40
N LYS A 894 25.62 -30.60 -3.84
CA LYS A 894 25.76 -29.44 -2.93
C LYS A 894 24.49 -29.19 -2.13
N THR A 895 23.32 -29.27 -2.76
CA THR A 895 22.03 -29.10 -2.06
C THR A 895 21.80 -30.21 -1.04
N ILE A 896 22.19 -31.45 -1.33
CA ILE A 896 22.17 -32.55 -0.35
C ILE A 896 23.10 -32.27 0.83
N GLY A 897 24.26 -31.66 0.58
CA GLY A 897 25.13 -31.15 1.64
C GLY A 897 24.41 -30.16 2.56
N ASN A 898 23.63 -29.23 1.99
CA ASN A 898 22.82 -28.30 2.77
C ASN A 898 21.67 -28.99 3.51
N VAL A 899 21.04 -30.01 2.93
CA VAL A 899 20.03 -30.85 3.61
C VAL A 899 20.62 -31.53 4.85
N LYS A 900 21.83 -32.08 4.75
CA LYS A 900 22.55 -32.68 5.91
C LYS A 900 22.83 -31.66 7.01
N GLU A 901 23.12 -30.40 6.64
CA GLU A 901 23.33 -29.32 7.61
C GLU A 901 22.04 -28.98 8.38
N VAL A 902 20.88 -29.09 7.72
CA VAL A 902 19.56 -28.91 8.32
C VAL A 902 19.21 -30.11 9.22
N GLU A 903 19.37 -31.33 8.71
CA GLU A 903 19.14 -32.58 9.45
C GLU A 903 19.98 -32.64 10.73
N ALA A 904 21.24 -32.21 10.68
CA ALA A 904 22.13 -32.16 11.85
C ALA A 904 21.68 -31.19 12.97
N ARG A 905 20.59 -30.45 12.77
CA ARG A 905 19.95 -29.53 13.74
C ARG A 905 18.55 -29.99 14.13
N ASP A 906 18.24 -31.26 13.87
CA ASP A 906 16.97 -31.93 14.18
C ASP A 906 15.76 -31.28 13.49
N ALA A 907 15.98 -30.47 12.44
CA ALA A 907 14.92 -29.83 11.68
C ALA A 907 14.32 -30.80 10.66
N PRO A 908 12.98 -30.93 10.58
CA PRO A 908 12.34 -31.84 9.64
C PRO A 908 12.61 -31.43 8.19
N VAL A 909 12.90 -32.40 7.34
CA VAL A 909 13.17 -32.19 5.91
C VAL A 909 12.13 -32.90 5.06
N VAL A 910 11.52 -32.13 4.15
CA VAL A 910 10.68 -32.66 3.06
C VAL A 910 11.42 -32.47 1.74
N ALA A 911 11.87 -33.55 1.12
CA ALA A 911 12.58 -33.48 -0.15
C ALA A 911 11.60 -33.58 -1.34
N VAL A 912 11.63 -32.61 -2.25
CA VAL A 912 11.00 -32.70 -3.58
C VAL A 912 12.06 -33.18 -4.56
N THR A 913 11.89 -34.39 -5.13
CA THR A 913 12.95 -35.04 -5.91
C THR A 913 12.46 -35.94 -7.03
N ASP A 914 13.29 -36.12 -8.05
CA ASP A 914 13.10 -37.07 -9.15
C ASP A 914 13.60 -38.49 -8.85
N GLY A 915 14.12 -38.72 -7.64
CA GLY A 915 14.59 -40.03 -7.17
C GLY A 915 15.96 -40.43 -7.71
N GLN A 916 16.65 -39.58 -8.47
CA GLN A 916 17.96 -39.90 -9.04
C GLN A 916 19.10 -39.77 -8.01
N SER A 917 18.91 -38.93 -6.99
CA SER A 917 19.91 -38.66 -5.94
C SER A 917 19.66 -39.45 -4.65
N ASP A 918 20.62 -39.42 -3.73
CA ASP A 918 20.49 -40.06 -2.41
C ASP A 918 19.81 -39.17 -1.35
N VAL A 919 19.18 -38.04 -1.75
CA VAL A 919 18.53 -37.09 -0.83
C VAL A 919 17.50 -37.73 0.09
N ALA A 920 16.78 -38.75 -0.40
CA ALA A 920 15.78 -39.49 0.36
C ALA A 920 16.33 -40.18 1.61
N ARG A 921 17.65 -40.37 1.72
CA ARG A 921 18.29 -40.92 2.92
C ARG A 921 18.40 -39.93 4.07
N TYR A 922 18.25 -38.64 3.79
CA TYR A 922 18.43 -37.53 4.74
C TYR A 922 17.16 -36.68 4.87
N ALA A 923 16.03 -37.18 4.36
CA ALA A 923 14.75 -36.50 4.40
C ALA A 923 13.73 -37.35 5.16
N ASP A 924 12.93 -36.70 6.01
CA ASP A 924 11.85 -37.35 6.76
C ASP A 924 10.70 -37.76 5.84
N HIS A 925 10.39 -36.92 4.85
CA HIS A 925 9.40 -37.19 3.82
C HIS A 925 9.90 -36.86 2.43
N VAL A 926 9.37 -37.56 1.44
CA VAL A 926 9.73 -37.39 0.03
C VAL A 926 8.48 -37.14 -0.80
N LEU A 927 8.50 -36.06 -1.58
CA LEU A 927 7.53 -35.74 -2.61
C LEU A 927 8.19 -35.98 -3.98
N THR A 928 7.74 -37.02 -4.67
CA THR A 928 8.35 -37.45 -5.94
C THR A 928 7.83 -36.64 -7.11
N ILE A 929 8.71 -36.35 -8.07
CA ILE A 929 8.36 -35.86 -9.40
C ILE A 929 8.96 -36.79 -10.47
N PRO A 930 8.41 -36.83 -11.70
CA PRO A 930 9.03 -37.57 -12.80
C PRO A 930 10.46 -37.08 -13.11
N GLU A 931 11.32 -37.99 -13.54
CA GLU A 931 12.62 -37.63 -14.12
C GLU A 931 12.40 -36.74 -15.35
N SER A 932 13.08 -35.59 -15.37
CA SER A 932 12.89 -34.59 -16.41
C SER A 932 14.14 -33.77 -16.64
N HIS A 933 14.16 -33.06 -17.78
CA HIS A 933 15.24 -32.15 -18.12
C HIS A 933 15.43 -31.07 -17.03
N PRO A 934 16.68 -30.62 -16.74
CA PRO A 934 16.94 -29.64 -15.68
C PRO A 934 16.16 -28.31 -15.79
N ARG A 935 15.73 -27.92 -16.99
CA ARG A 935 14.91 -26.72 -17.24
C ARG A 935 13.40 -26.94 -17.07
N THR A 936 12.90 -28.16 -17.06
CA THR A 936 11.47 -28.45 -16.91
C THR A 936 11.15 -29.07 -15.53
N ALA A 937 12.12 -29.72 -14.88
CA ALA A 937 12.01 -30.18 -13.50
C ALA A 937 11.55 -29.10 -12.48
N PRO A 938 11.95 -27.82 -12.59
CA PRO A 938 11.46 -26.77 -11.69
C PRO A 938 9.93 -26.55 -11.77
N VAL A 939 9.31 -26.76 -12.94
CA VAL A 939 7.85 -26.68 -13.10
C VAL A 939 7.19 -27.81 -12.31
N LEU A 940 7.69 -29.04 -12.44
CA LEU A 940 7.18 -30.20 -11.70
C LEU A 940 7.32 -30.03 -10.17
N ALA A 941 8.48 -29.53 -9.73
CA ALA A 941 8.70 -29.23 -8.32
C ALA A 941 7.76 -28.14 -7.80
N ASN A 942 7.48 -27.11 -8.60
CA ASN A 942 6.55 -26.05 -8.22
C ASN A 942 5.12 -26.58 -7.99
N VAL A 943 4.64 -27.50 -8.84
CA VAL A 943 3.31 -28.14 -8.66
C VAL A 943 3.23 -28.86 -7.32
N GLN A 944 4.28 -29.59 -6.92
CA GLN A 944 4.32 -30.21 -5.58
C GLN A 944 4.22 -29.16 -4.45
N LEU A 945 4.97 -28.06 -4.57
CA LEU A 945 4.97 -27.01 -3.55
C LEU A 945 3.62 -26.24 -3.50
N GLN A 946 2.95 -26.06 -4.64
CA GLN A 946 1.60 -25.51 -4.70
C GLN A 946 0.59 -26.42 -3.99
N LEU A 947 0.64 -27.73 -4.22
CA LEU A 947 -0.21 -28.71 -3.53
C LEU A 947 0.06 -28.72 -2.02
N VAL A 948 1.33 -28.63 -1.60
CA VAL A 948 1.71 -28.47 -0.18
C VAL A 948 1.06 -27.24 0.42
N ALA A 949 1.20 -26.07 -0.22
CA ALA A 949 0.63 -24.82 0.28
C ALA A 949 -0.92 -24.91 0.34
N TYR A 950 -1.54 -25.47 -0.69
CA TYR A 950 -2.99 -25.65 -0.78
C TYR A 950 -3.51 -26.51 0.36
N HIS A 951 -2.94 -27.71 0.55
CA HIS A 951 -3.42 -28.63 1.58
C HIS A 951 -3.19 -28.10 3.00
N VAL A 952 -2.08 -27.39 3.25
CA VAL A 952 -1.92 -26.70 4.55
C VAL A 952 -2.99 -25.63 4.75
N ALA A 953 -3.26 -24.79 3.75
CA ALA A 953 -4.27 -23.74 3.87
C ALA A 953 -5.68 -24.30 4.11
N ASP A 954 -6.02 -25.38 3.41
CA ASP A 954 -7.28 -26.11 3.56
C ASP A 954 -7.44 -26.68 4.97
N ARG A 955 -6.41 -27.37 5.49
CA ARG A 955 -6.39 -27.92 6.86
C ARG A 955 -6.52 -26.84 7.93
N LEU A 956 -5.95 -25.66 7.68
CA LEU A 956 -6.04 -24.50 8.56
C LEU A 956 -7.35 -23.70 8.40
N GLY A 957 -8.25 -24.12 7.50
CA GLY A 957 -9.51 -23.44 7.22
C GLY A 957 -9.34 -22.00 6.74
N ARG A 958 -8.31 -21.75 5.90
CA ARG A 958 -8.03 -20.41 5.37
C ARG A 958 -8.87 -20.11 4.12
N SER A 959 -9.11 -18.83 3.85
CA SER A 959 -9.67 -18.39 2.57
C SER A 959 -8.59 -18.49 1.49
N ILE A 960 -8.66 -19.55 0.68
CA ILE A 960 -7.65 -19.89 -0.35
C ILE A 960 -7.82 -19.03 -1.60
N ASP A 961 -9.04 -18.92 -2.14
CA ASP A 961 -9.31 -18.18 -3.38
C ASP A 961 -9.26 -16.66 -3.19
N LYS A 962 -9.64 -16.19 -1.98
CA LYS A 962 -9.70 -14.76 -1.60
C LYS A 962 -8.87 -14.53 -0.32
N PRO A 963 -7.53 -14.66 -0.34
CA PRO A 963 -6.68 -14.52 0.83
C PRO A 963 -6.68 -13.08 1.35
N ARG A 964 -6.66 -12.94 2.68
CA ARG A 964 -6.81 -11.63 3.34
C ARG A 964 -5.76 -10.60 2.90
N ASN A 965 -6.20 -9.37 2.65
CA ASN A 965 -5.37 -8.21 2.26
C ASN A 965 -4.70 -8.30 0.88
N LEU A 966 -5.03 -9.29 0.06
CA LEU A 966 -4.47 -9.46 -1.28
C LEU A 966 -5.58 -9.28 -2.33
N ALA A 967 -5.16 -8.88 -3.52
CA ALA A 967 -5.99 -8.74 -4.72
C ALA A 967 -5.30 -9.47 -5.88
N LYS A 968 -6.06 -9.90 -6.88
CA LYS A 968 -5.52 -10.67 -8.02
C LYS A 968 -4.52 -9.86 -8.85
N SER A 969 -4.77 -8.57 -9.02
CA SER A 969 -3.86 -7.66 -9.72
C SER A 969 -3.70 -6.37 -8.93
N VAL A 970 -2.48 -5.83 -8.92
CA VAL A 970 -2.15 -4.54 -8.28
C VAL A 970 -1.98 -3.51 -9.40
N THR A 971 -3.03 -2.72 -9.65
CA THR A 971 -3.12 -1.80 -10.79
C THR A 971 -2.87 -0.33 -10.42
N VAL A 972 -2.39 -0.04 -9.20
CA VAL A 972 -1.86 1.28 -8.77
C VAL A 972 -0.71 1.11 -7.77
N GLU A 973 -0.05 2.22 -7.42
CA GLU A 973 1.02 2.35 -6.41
C GLU A 973 0.55 2.22 -4.94
#